data_AF-A0A502EF81-F1
#
_entry.id   AF-A0A502EF81-F1
#
_cell.length_a   1.000
_cell.length_b   1.000
_cell.length_c   1.000
_cell.angle_alpha   90.00
_cell.angle_beta   90.00
_cell.angle_gamma   90.00
#
_symmetry.space_group_name_H-M   'P 1'
#
loop_
_entity.id
_entity.type
_entity.pdbx_description
1 polymer ?
#
loop_
_entity_poly.entity_id
_entity_poly.type
_entity_poly.pdbx_seq_one_letter_code
_entity_poly.pdbx_strand_id
1 'polypeptide(L)'
;MRIVVTGADGALGRGVAARLVSLTHDVVGIGASRPESWPGSVDFVVSDGYDADVLKGADAVLHCATNASNLVTLLDAVAGADVGRLAVVSPTWRCDDADSIEAGVATSGLQAIIVRTALVLGRHVDDAVLRTFSGAVVLDADGSADQPLQVVHAHDVERVLVRAALDPDLPVGRVDLAAVGHTTVRAIAAAVGRPVVGIPGPLRRLVSTGRAKQVRPYLDTTALRDDWRFTPGYDVAQAIEDFALACRGRITIGASVRDIPWRLPRVLEIPAVDAPAPDGVAPVPAGQGGANGEFDTPIDPRFPAFIATNLSEALAGPFSPSSASVTVLGTRAAGLVISERLRPGGAVQREMSVRTTGVFGHRLYAGITTGHFMAHTVPFIDPNLVLSGFFGHTEDGLELFGEHLPPVEPRGLFRQLRGGLTFANCLIGLSAGSHRDTKDFVGDVARLESAAQHPTALSDRRLRELILLGRDHVVHGWVLSSASILLCAGYGVVMRLLCGRDVMPAAGDELVSAQALSAVHRLAAAARRDPVAARLLAEPTIDADALAAQAPGFSAALTRELALIGHRGPGEVEMRCATYADDPGLLIRMVSKALTATPRDLPVLPQVPLRARAVAVAAASQIREREVRRDRMVRAIWVLRGLLREQGRRMVDAGELGAIDDVFYLLVDELDASPPDLAGIVTRRRAEQVALQELVTPEAFSGHWLPSNGPGDAFRGGEVLHGIGVSGGRVRGLVRVVHAETIDDLQPGEILVAKVTDVGYTPAFAYAAAVVTELGGPTSHAAIVAREFGVPCVVNARGAAARLSTGTLIEVDGATGDVTVLGA
;
A
#
# COMPACT_ATOMS: atom_id res chain seq x y z
N MET A 1 -13.05 20.17 20.43
CA MET A 1 -13.87 21.12 19.66
C MET A 1 -14.74 20.34 18.72
N ARG A 2 -15.98 20.80 18.51
CA ARG A 2 -16.87 20.35 17.43
C ARG A 2 -16.65 21.23 16.22
N ILE A 3 -16.20 20.65 15.12
CA ILE A 3 -15.79 21.37 13.92
C ILE A 3 -16.59 20.86 12.73
N VAL A 4 -17.25 21.79 12.04
CA VAL A 4 -18.02 21.46 10.83
C VAL A 4 -17.17 21.76 9.60
N VAL A 5 -17.04 20.77 8.72
CA VAL A 5 -16.34 20.90 7.43
C VAL A 5 -17.37 20.85 6.31
N THR A 6 -17.52 21.96 5.59
CA THR A 6 -18.42 22.05 4.42
C THR A 6 -17.64 21.91 3.12
N GLY A 7 -18.28 21.37 2.08
CA GLY A 7 -17.56 20.87 0.91
C GLY A 7 -16.71 19.63 1.24
N ALA A 8 -17.17 18.86 2.23
CA ALA A 8 -16.52 17.64 2.73
C ALA A 8 -16.52 16.51 1.69
N ASP A 9 -17.33 16.63 0.64
CA ASP A 9 -17.35 15.76 -0.52
C ASP A 9 -16.22 16.05 -1.53
N GLY A 10 -15.54 17.19 -1.41
CA GLY A 10 -14.34 17.53 -2.17
C GLY A 10 -13.04 17.03 -1.54
N ALA A 11 -11.98 16.93 -2.34
CA ALA A 11 -10.66 16.46 -1.91
C ALA A 11 -10.11 17.24 -0.71
N LEU A 12 -10.21 18.58 -0.76
CA LEU A 12 -9.72 19.46 0.31
C LEU A 12 -10.49 19.26 1.62
N GLY A 13 -11.82 19.15 1.54
CA GLY A 13 -12.67 18.94 2.71
C GLY A 13 -12.36 17.61 3.42
N ARG A 14 -12.20 16.52 2.66
CA ARG A 14 -11.79 15.22 3.22
C ARG A 14 -10.41 15.27 3.88
N GLY A 15 -9.43 15.91 3.24
CA GLY A 15 -8.08 16.04 3.79
C GLY A 15 -8.02 16.85 5.09
N VAL A 16 -8.82 17.91 5.19
CA VAL A 16 -8.98 18.68 6.44
C VAL A 16 -9.65 17.86 7.52
N ALA A 17 -10.77 17.19 7.19
CA ALA A 17 -11.50 16.35 8.14
C ALA A 17 -10.63 15.23 8.71
N ALA A 18 -9.87 14.53 7.88
CA ALA A 18 -8.98 13.45 8.31
C ALA A 18 -7.93 13.93 9.35
N ARG A 19 -7.37 15.13 9.18
CA ARG A 19 -6.44 15.71 10.15
C ARG A 19 -7.11 16.10 11.45
N LEU A 20 -8.28 16.72 11.38
CA LEU A 20 -9.03 17.11 12.58
C LEU A 20 -9.46 15.89 13.41
N VAL A 21 -9.87 14.81 12.75
CA VAL A 21 -10.18 13.53 13.40
C VAL A 21 -8.93 12.94 14.07
N SER A 22 -7.77 12.99 13.40
CA SER A 22 -6.50 12.52 13.96
C SER A 22 -6.07 13.32 15.21
N LEU A 23 -6.44 14.60 15.27
CA LEU A 23 -6.27 15.47 16.44
C LEU A 23 -7.36 15.28 17.51
N THR A 24 -8.18 14.23 17.41
CA THR A 24 -9.24 13.87 18.37
C THR A 24 -10.37 14.92 18.47
N HIS A 25 -10.60 15.69 17.42
CA HIS A 25 -11.75 16.61 17.35
C HIS A 25 -13.03 15.90 16.90
N ASP A 26 -14.16 16.42 17.34
CA ASP A 26 -15.48 16.00 16.87
C ASP A 26 -15.74 16.69 15.53
N VAL A 27 -15.84 15.92 14.44
CA VAL A 27 -15.90 16.45 13.07
C VAL A 27 -17.22 16.06 12.42
N VAL A 28 -17.89 17.04 11.81
CA VAL A 28 -19.10 16.80 11.01
C VAL A 28 -18.84 17.26 9.58
N GLY A 29 -18.97 16.34 8.62
CA GLY A 29 -18.89 16.66 7.19
C GLY A 29 -20.23 17.09 6.61
N ILE A 30 -20.24 18.08 5.72
CA ILE A 30 -21.41 18.47 4.93
C ILE A 30 -21.04 18.54 3.45
N GLY A 31 -21.85 17.92 2.59
CA GLY A 31 -21.67 17.95 1.13
C GLY A 31 -22.86 17.34 0.38
N ALA A 32 -22.81 17.39 -0.96
CA ALA A 32 -23.90 16.93 -1.81
C ALA A 32 -24.04 15.40 -1.83
N SER A 33 -22.96 14.68 -1.53
CA SER A 33 -22.97 13.22 -1.40
C SER A 33 -21.92 12.76 -0.39
N ARG A 34 -22.21 11.68 0.36
CA ARG A 34 -21.24 11.10 1.30
C ARG A 34 -20.15 10.36 0.52
N PRO A 35 -18.87 10.77 0.61
CA PRO A 35 -17.77 10.05 -0.04
C PRO A 35 -17.65 8.63 0.48
N GLU A 36 -17.32 7.67 -0.39
CA GLU A 36 -17.05 6.30 0.04
C GLU A 36 -15.84 6.21 0.98
N SER A 37 -14.90 7.15 0.86
CA SER A 37 -13.71 7.28 1.71
C SER A 37 -13.99 7.92 3.07
N TRP A 38 -15.21 8.42 3.32
CA TRP A 38 -15.56 9.08 4.59
C TRP A 38 -15.79 8.06 5.71
N PRO A 39 -15.06 8.15 6.84
CA PRO A 39 -15.16 7.16 7.92
C PRO A 39 -16.58 6.97 8.44
N GLY A 40 -17.02 5.73 8.61
CA GLY A 40 -18.33 5.36 9.15
C GLY A 40 -18.63 5.98 10.52
N SER A 41 -17.61 6.08 11.36
CA SER A 41 -17.68 6.70 12.70
C SER A 41 -17.79 8.22 12.72
N VAL A 42 -17.58 8.90 11.59
CA VAL A 42 -17.62 10.36 11.48
C VAL A 42 -18.94 10.79 10.83
N ASP A 43 -19.64 11.71 11.49
CA ASP A 43 -20.91 12.22 11.03
C ASP A 43 -20.79 12.91 9.66
N PHE A 44 -21.75 12.64 8.79
CA PHE A 44 -21.85 13.29 7.49
C PHE A 44 -23.30 13.63 7.19
N VAL A 45 -23.55 14.89 6.87
CA VAL A 45 -24.86 15.40 6.48
C VAL A 45 -24.88 15.60 4.97
N VAL A 46 -25.72 14.80 4.30
CA VAL A 46 -25.99 14.98 2.87
C VAL A 46 -26.99 16.12 2.71
N SER A 47 -26.56 17.24 2.17
CA SER A 47 -27.41 18.42 1.98
C SER A 47 -26.91 19.28 0.82
N ASP A 48 -27.86 19.81 0.05
CA ASP A 48 -27.62 20.80 -1.01
C ASP A 48 -27.64 22.25 -0.49
N GLY A 49 -27.89 22.45 0.81
CA GLY A 49 -27.95 23.76 1.46
C GLY A 49 -27.51 23.71 2.92
N TYR A 50 -27.42 24.89 3.56
CA TYR A 50 -26.99 25.02 4.94
C TYR A 50 -28.14 25.56 5.79
N ASP A 51 -28.41 24.89 6.91
CA ASP A 51 -29.38 25.32 7.93
C ASP A 51 -28.64 25.49 9.27
N ALA A 52 -29.10 26.44 10.08
CA ALA A 52 -28.53 26.76 11.39
C ALA A 52 -28.54 25.55 12.34
N ASP A 53 -29.55 24.67 12.23
CA ASP A 53 -29.65 23.47 13.08
C ASP A 53 -28.47 22.51 12.89
N VAL A 54 -27.93 22.39 11.68
CA VAL A 54 -26.78 21.52 11.39
C VAL A 54 -25.48 22.11 11.96
N LEU A 55 -25.39 23.44 12.06
CA LEU A 55 -24.22 24.17 12.57
C LEU A 55 -24.28 24.42 14.09
N LYS A 56 -25.41 24.12 14.73
CA LYS A 56 -25.65 24.44 16.13
C LYS A 56 -24.63 23.78 17.04
N GLY A 57 -23.94 24.58 17.84
CA GLY A 57 -22.90 24.12 18.78
C GLY A 57 -21.57 23.76 18.11
N ALA A 58 -21.33 24.22 16.88
CA ALA A 58 -20.02 24.16 16.26
C ALA A 58 -19.10 25.26 16.84
N ASP A 59 -17.91 24.86 17.31
CA ASP A 59 -16.87 25.80 17.75
C ASP A 59 -16.24 26.51 16.53
N ALA A 60 -16.12 25.79 15.42
CA ALA A 60 -15.58 26.32 14.16
C ALA A 60 -16.27 25.72 12.93
N VAL A 61 -16.39 26.51 11.88
CA VAL A 61 -16.85 26.10 10.55
C VAL A 61 -15.75 26.36 9.53
N LEU A 62 -15.37 25.32 8.78
CA LEU A 62 -14.42 25.39 7.67
C LEU A 62 -15.15 25.20 6.35
N HIS A 63 -15.12 26.23 5.50
CA HIS A 63 -15.69 26.19 4.16
C HIS A 63 -14.63 25.84 3.11
N CYS A 64 -14.58 24.57 2.75
CA CYS A 64 -13.60 24.01 1.81
C CYS A 64 -14.10 23.96 0.36
N ALA A 65 -15.36 24.32 0.09
CA ALA A 65 -15.88 24.35 -1.27
C ALA A 65 -15.20 25.46 -2.08
N THR A 66 -14.77 25.14 -3.30
CA THR A 66 -14.04 26.06 -4.19
C THR A 66 -14.97 26.83 -5.14
N ASN A 67 -16.29 26.74 -4.95
CA ASN A 67 -17.29 27.43 -5.76
C ASN A 67 -18.18 28.28 -4.85
N ALA A 68 -18.71 29.38 -5.37
CA ALA A 68 -19.52 30.30 -4.58
C ALA A 68 -20.97 29.84 -4.35
N SER A 69 -21.34 28.64 -4.84
CA SER A 69 -22.71 28.13 -4.71
C SER A 69 -23.03 27.89 -3.24
N ASN A 70 -24.22 28.28 -2.81
CA ASN A 70 -24.70 28.12 -1.43
C ASN A 70 -23.88 28.88 -0.37
N LEU A 71 -22.99 29.79 -0.75
CA LEU A 71 -22.26 30.60 0.23
C LEU A 71 -23.20 31.48 1.05
N VAL A 72 -24.19 32.12 0.40
CA VAL A 72 -25.13 33.01 1.11
C VAL A 72 -25.89 32.23 2.18
N THR A 73 -26.40 31.04 1.84
CA THR A 73 -27.12 30.20 2.80
C THR A 73 -26.20 29.71 3.92
N LEU A 74 -24.91 29.46 3.65
CA LEU A 74 -23.93 29.16 4.69
C LEU A 74 -23.74 30.34 5.64
N LEU A 75 -23.53 31.55 5.12
CA LEU A 75 -23.27 32.73 5.93
C LEU A 75 -24.49 33.07 6.80
N ASP A 76 -25.70 32.92 6.26
CA ASP A 76 -26.95 33.08 7.02
C ASP A 76 -27.06 32.02 8.13
N ALA A 77 -26.76 30.75 7.83
CA ALA A 77 -26.76 29.68 8.82
C ALA A 77 -25.72 29.88 9.93
N VAL A 78 -24.52 30.34 9.57
CA VAL A 78 -23.44 30.67 10.53
C VAL A 78 -23.86 31.83 11.45
N ALA A 79 -24.48 32.87 10.89
CA ALA A 79 -24.98 33.99 11.67
C ALA A 79 -26.10 33.58 12.64
N GLY A 80 -26.95 32.63 12.26
CA GLY A 80 -28.02 32.09 13.10
C GLY A 80 -27.57 31.10 14.17
N ALA A 81 -26.42 30.44 13.99
CA ALA A 81 -25.91 29.38 14.87
C ALA A 81 -24.87 29.84 15.91
N ASP A 82 -24.48 31.12 15.91
CA ASP A 82 -23.48 31.73 16.81
C ASP A 82 -22.15 30.95 16.84
N VAL A 83 -21.60 30.68 15.66
CA VAL A 83 -20.37 29.90 15.49
C VAL A 83 -19.16 30.73 15.96
N GLY A 84 -18.31 30.14 16.80
CA GLY A 84 -17.14 30.81 17.36
C GLY A 84 -16.10 31.25 16.33
N ARG A 85 -15.93 30.49 15.23
CA ARG A 85 -14.99 30.82 14.17
C ARG A 85 -15.40 30.34 12.78
N LEU A 86 -15.18 31.17 11.77
CA LEU A 86 -15.40 30.83 10.37
C LEU A 86 -14.10 30.99 9.58
N ALA A 87 -13.69 29.95 8.84
CA ALA A 87 -12.64 30.06 7.83
C ALA A 87 -13.16 29.61 6.46
N VAL A 88 -12.83 30.38 5.41
CA VAL A 88 -13.38 30.23 4.07
C VAL A 88 -12.25 30.20 3.04
N VAL A 89 -12.26 29.21 2.15
CA VAL A 89 -11.32 29.13 1.02
C VAL A 89 -11.77 30.06 -0.10
N SER A 90 -10.90 30.95 -0.54
CA SER A 90 -11.07 31.79 -1.73
C SER A 90 -10.08 31.36 -2.82
N PRO A 91 -10.51 30.63 -3.87
CA PRO A 91 -9.61 30.15 -4.91
C PRO A 91 -9.34 31.24 -5.95
N THR A 92 -8.23 31.99 -5.83
CA THR A 92 -7.97 33.16 -6.70
C THR A 92 -7.66 32.80 -8.15
N TRP A 93 -7.48 31.51 -8.43
CA TRP A 93 -7.40 30.94 -9.79
C TRP A 93 -8.79 30.70 -10.43
N ARG A 94 -9.89 30.85 -9.67
CA ARG A 94 -11.28 30.92 -10.14
C ARG A 94 -11.85 32.30 -9.79
N CYS A 95 -11.45 33.33 -10.55
CA CYS A 95 -11.72 34.72 -10.21
C CYS A 95 -13.19 35.05 -9.91
N ASP A 96 -14.13 34.56 -10.74
CA ASP A 96 -15.57 34.80 -10.56
C ASP A 96 -16.09 34.19 -9.23
N ASP A 97 -15.61 33.00 -8.84
CA ASP A 97 -15.95 32.34 -7.57
C ASP A 97 -15.30 33.08 -6.38
N ALA A 98 -14.00 33.41 -6.47
CA ALA A 98 -13.27 34.11 -5.43
C ALA A 98 -13.88 35.49 -5.10
N ASP A 99 -14.26 36.27 -6.12
CA ASP A 99 -14.89 37.57 -5.91
C ASP A 99 -16.25 37.45 -5.24
N SER A 100 -17.05 36.48 -5.67
CA SER A 100 -18.35 36.20 -5.06
C SER A 100 -18.20 35.78 -3.60
N ILE A 101 -17.17 34.98 -3.29
CA ILE A 101 -16.87 34.52 -1.94
C ILE A 101 -16.47 35.68 -1.03
N GLU A 102 -15.48 36.46 -1.47
CA GLU A 102 -14.95 37.58 -0.69
C GLU A 102 -16.01 38.68 -0.48
N ALA A 103 -16.82 38.97 -1.51
CA ALA A 103 -17.92 39.93 -1.40
C ALA A 103 -19.04 39.42 -0.47
N GLY A 104 -19.38 38.13 -0.53
CA GLY A 104 -20.38 37.52 0.33
C GLY A 104 -20.00 37.63 1.81
N VAL A 105 -18.76 37.24 2.15
CA VAL A 105 -18.24 37.34 3.53
C VAL A 105 -18.17 38.79 4.01
N ALA A 106 -17.75 39.73 3.15
CA ALA A 106 -17.72 41.15 3.51
C ALA A 106 -19.13 41.71 3.77
N THR A 107 -20.14 41.24 3.03
CA THR A 107 -21.53 41.71 3.15
C THR A 107 -22.24 41.13 4.37
N SER A 108 -21.89 39.92 4.82
CA SER A 108 -22.50 39.30 6.00
C SER A 108 -22.08 39.95 7.31
N GLY A 109 -20.97 40.69 7.34
CA GLY A 109 -20.42 41.32 8.55
C GLY A 109 -19.82 40.32 9.56
N LEU A 110 -19.74 39.04 9.20
CA LEU A 110 -19.15 38.00 10.03
C LEU A 110 -17.62 38.17 10.12
N GLN A 111 -17.07 37.90 11.30
CA GLN A 111 -15.63 37.82 11.50
C GLN A 111 -15.14 36.47 10.95
N ALA A 112 -14.50 36.48 9.78
CA ALA A 112 -14.03 35.27 9.10
C ALA A 112 -12.58 35.38 8.63
N ILE A 113 -11.88 34.25 8.64
CA ILE A 113 -10.57 34.10 8.00
C ILE A 113 -10.77 33.68 6.55
N ILE A 114 -10.34 34.52 5.62
CA ILE A 114 -10.41 34.24 4.17
C ILE A 114 -9.04 33.75 3.72
N VAL A 115 -8.93 32.46 3.44
CA VAL A 115 -7.70 31.83 2.93
C VAL A 115 -7.70 31.90 1.41
N ARG A 116 -6.97 32.88 0.85
CA ARG A 116 -6.83 33.09 -0.58
C ARG A 116 -5.75 32.16 -1.12
N THR A 117 -6.11 31.28 -2.03
CA THR A 117 -5.21 30.21 -2.52
C THR A 117 -4.80 30.43 -3.97
N ALA A 118 -3.50 30.24 -4.23
CA ALA A 118 -2.97 30.08 -5.58
C ALA A 118 -3.53 28.79 -6.23
N LEU A 119 -3.16 28.50 -7.48
CA LEU A 119 -3.60 27.26 -8.14
C LEU A 119 -3.19 26.04 -7.30
N VAL A 120 -4.17 25.30 -6.79
CA VAL A 120 -3.93 24.17 -5.90
C VAL A 120 -3.52 22.95 -6.73
N LEU A 121 -2.32 22.44 -6.45
CA LEU A 121 -1.73 21.25 -7.05
C LEU A 121 -1.42 20.19 -5.98
N GLY A 122 -1.02 18.99 -6.41
CA GLY A 122 -0.68 17.87 -5.54
C GLY A 122 -1.51 16.62 -5.85
N ARG A 123 -1.42 15.60 -5.01
CA ARG A 123 -2.18 14.36 -5.21
C ARG A 123 -3.66 14.45 -4.85
N HIS A 124 -4.03 15.29 -3.89
CA HIS A 124 -5.42 15.53 -3.47
C HIS A 124 -5.92 16.85 -4.05
N VAL A 125 -6.41 16.81 -5.29
CA VAL A 125 -6.67 18.01 -6.09
C VAL A 125 -8.13 18.08 -6.53
N ASP A 126 -8.61 19.30 -6.75
CA ASP A 126 -9.93 19.57 -7.32
C ASP A 126 -10.09 18.94 -8.71
N ASP A 127 -11.26 18.33 -8.95
CA ASP A 127 -11.56 17.65 -10.20
C ASP A 127 -11.43 18.55 -11.43
N ALA A 128 -11.71 19.85 -11.32
CA ALA A 128 -11.58 20.78 -12.43
C ALA A 128 -10.12 20.96 -12.87
N VAL A 129 -9.20 20.99 -11.90
CA VAL A 129 -7.76 21.05 -12.16
C VAL A 129 -7.29 19.72 -12.76
N LEU A 130 -7.71 18.59 -12.17
CA LEU A 130 -7.37 17.27 -12.69
C LEU A 130 -7.88 17.07 -14.14
N ARG A 131 -9.13 17.45 -14.42
CA ARG A 131 -9.71 17.41 -15.78
C ARG A 131 -8.92 18.24 -16.79
N THR A 132 -8.41 19.38 -16.36
CA THR A 132 -7.65 20.29 -17.24
C THR A 132 -6.33 19.65 -17.67
N PHE A 133 -5.58 19.08 -16.73
CA PHE A 133 -4.23 18.55 -16.98
C PHE A 133 -4.19 17.05 -17.33
N SER A 134 -5.30 16.33 -17.18
CA SER A 134 -5.46 14.97 -17.70
C SER A 134 -6.06 14.92 -19.12
N GLY A 135 -6.36 16.08 -19.74
CA GLY A 135 -6.75 16.13 -21.15
C GLY A 135 -5.66 15.59 -22.08
N ALA A 136 -6.03 15.11 -23.28
CA ALA A 136 -5.06 14.69 -24.29
C ALA A 136 -4.12 15.84 -24.71
N VAL A 137 -4.64 17.07 -24.68
CA VAL A 137 -3.94 18.33 -24.90
C VAL A 137 -4.40 19.33 -23.83
N VAL A 138 -3.52 20.24 -23.43
CA VAL A 138 -3.90 21.41 -22.63
C VAL A 138 -4.15 22.57 -23.60
N LEU A 139 -5.39 23.01 -23.72
CA LEU A 139 -5.74 24.07 -24.65
C LEU A 139 -5.35 25.46 -24.11
N ASP A 140 -4.51 26.17 -24.84
CA ASP A 140 -4.19 27.57 -24.54
C ASP A 140 -5.18 28.48 -25.26
N ALA A 141 -6.34 28.65 -24.64
CA ALA A 141 -7.42 29.42 -25.24
C ALA A 141 -7.05 30.90 -25.25
N ASP A 142 -6.57 31.47 -24.16
CA ASP A 142 -6.33 32.90 -23.96
C ASP A 142 -4.88 33.35 -24.28
N GLY A 143 -3.98 32.43 -24.64
CA GLY A 143 -2.58 32.76 -24.92
C GLY A 143 -1.76 32.97 -23.63
N SER A 144 -2.29 32.53 -22.49
CA SER A 144 -1.70 32.73 -21.17
C SER A 144 -0.76 31.60 -20.76
N ALA A 145 -0.58 30.57 -21.58
CA ALA A 145 0.11 29.37 -21.14
C ALA A 145 1.56 29.57 -20.66
N ASP A 146 2.21 30.64 -21.14
CA ASP A 146 3.57 31.05 -20.77
C ASP A 146 3.61 32.19 -19.76
N GLN A 147 2.45 32.68 -19.31
CA GLN A 147 2.40 33.69 -18.26
C GLN A 147 2.81 33.07 -16.92
N PRO A 148 3.62 33.80 -16.14
CA PRO A 148 3.98 33.38 -14.79
C PRO A 148 2.75 33.21 -13.90
N LEU A 149 2.72 32.13 -13.11
CA LEU A 149 1.66 31.82 -12.17
C LEU A 149 2.24 31.22 -10.88
N GLN A 150 1.56 31.45 -9.77
CA GLN A 150 1.83 30.79 -8.49
C GLN A 150 0.96 29.53 -8.33
N VAL A 151 1.50 28.55 -7.63
CA VAL A 151 0.78 27.34 -7.23
C VAL A 151 0.91 27.16 -5.73
N VAL A 152 0.07 26.32 -5.14
CA VAL A 152 0.24 25.83 -3.77
C VAL A 152 -0.10 24.35 -3.71
N HIS A 153 0.59 23.60 -2.84
CA HIS A 153 0.26 22.20 -2.63
C HIS A 153 -0.97 22.03 -1.73
N ALA A 154 -1.85 21.08 -2.05
CA ALA A 154 -3.09 20.82 -1.30
C ALA A 154 -2.87 20.63 0.21
N HIS A 155 -1.83 19.88 0.60
CA HIS A 155 -1.49 19.71 2.02
C HIS A 155 -1.12 21.02 2.75
N ASP A 156 -0.57 22.02 2.05
CA ASP A 156 -0.32 23.33 2.65
C ASP A 156 -1.62 24.07 2.93
N VAL A 157 -2.60 23.96 2.01
CA VAL A 157 -3.94 24.51 2.20
C VAL A 157 -4.64 23.84 3.38
N GLU A 158 -4.60 22.51 3.45
CA GLU A 158 -5.20 21.73 4.53
C GLU A 158 -4.61 22.12 5.90
N ARG A 159 -3.29 22.25 6.01
CA ARG A 159 -2.61 22.67 7.24
C ARG A 159 -2.98 24.09 7.68
N VAL A 160 -3.09 25.02 6.74
CA VAL A 160 -3.52 26.40 7.04
C VAL A 160 -4.96 26.42 7.52
N LEU A 161 -5.86 25.64 6.91
CA LEU A 161 -7.27 25.56 7.33
C LEU A 161 -7.44 24.93 8.71
N VAL A 162 -6.72 23.85 9.01
CA VAL A 162 -6.71 23.25 10.35
C VAL A 162 -6.23 24.29 11.37
N ARG A 163 -5.15 25.02 11.09
CA ARG A 163 -4.67 26.06 11.99
C ARG A 163 -5.66 27.22 12.15
N ALA A 164 -6.32 27.63 11.07
CA ALA A 164 -7.37 28.64 11.10
C ALA A 164 -8.52 28.25 12.04
N ALA A 165 -8.83 26.96 12.17
CA ALA A 165 -9.81 26.47 13.14
C ALA A 165 -9.28 26.55 14.57
N LEU A 166 -8.06 26.05 14.80
CA LEU A 166 -7.58 25.68 16.12
C LEU A 166 -6.79 26.76 16.87
N ASP A 167 -6.18 27.72 16.19
CA ASP A 167 -5.25 28.71 16.79
C ASP A 167 -5.97 30.05 17.01
N PRO A 168 -6.56 30.32 18.20
CA PRO A 168 -7.45 31.47 18.43
C PRO A 168 -6.75 32.82 18.25
N ASP A 169 -5.43 32.86 18.32
CA ASP A 169 -4.63 34.08 18.24
C ASP A 169 -4.41 34.56 16.79
N LEU A 170 -4.76 33.75 15.79
CA LEU A 170 -4.62 34.15 14.39
C LEU A 170 -5.57 35.29 14.01
N PRO A 171 -5.06 36.30 13.27
CA PRO A 171 -5.84 37.46 12.88
C PRO A 171 -7.00 37.06 11.95
N VAL A 172 -8.17 37.64 12.22
CA VAL A 172 -9.32 37.59 11.31
C VAL A 172 -9.03 38.47 10.10
N GLY A 173 -9.47 38.03 8.91
CA GLY A 173 -9.23 38.74 7.66
C GLY A 173 -8.62 37.85 6.58
N ARG A 174 -7.96 38.47 5.60
CA ARG A 174 -7.40 37.77 4.44
C ARG A 174 -5.99 37.25 4.73
N VAL A 175 -5.72 36.02 4.32
CA VAL A 175 -4.36 35.45 4.25
C VAL A 175 -4.12 34.85 2.88
N ASP A 176 -3.02 35.24 2.27
CA ASP A 176 -2.62 34.84 0.92
C ASP A 176 -1.66 33.64 1.00
N LEU A 177 -2.00 32.56 0.31
CA LEU A 177 -1.31 31.28 0.38
C LEU A 177 -0.82 30.82 -1.01
N ALA A 178 0.50 30.82 -1.17
CA ALA A 178 1.22 30.37 -2.36
C ALA A 178 2.54 29.69 -1.98
N ALA A 179 2.97 28.70 -2.74
CA ALA A 179 4.29 28.08 -2.63
C ALA A 179 5.42 29.04 -3.04
N VAL A 180 6.65 28.73 -2.61
CA VAL A 180 7.83 29.53 -2.98
C VAL A 180 8.18 29.31 -4.45
N GLY A 181 8.18 30.38 -5.23
CA GLY A 181 8.57 30.38 -6.65
C GLY A 181 7.40 30.63 -7.60
N HIS A 182 7.64 30.44 -8.90
CA HIS A 182 6.68 30.67 -9.97
C HIS A 182 6.82 29.59 -11.05
N THR A 183 5.74 29.34 -11.79
CA THR A 183 5.69 28.41 -12.92
C THR A 183 4.83 28.96 -14.05
N THR A 184 4.52 28.15 -15.05
CA THR A 184 3.59 28.45 -16.13
C THR A 184 2.68 27.26 -16.39
N VAL A 185 1.53 27.47 -17.05
CA VAL A 185 0.65 26.36 -17.44
C VAL A 185 1.39 25.40 -18.37
N ARG A 186 2.28 25.92 -19.23
CA ARG A 186 3.14 25.10 -20.09
C ARG A 186 4.11 24.23 -19.31
N ALA A 187 4.73 24.74 -18.26
CA ALA A 187 5.62 23.95 -17.41
C ALA A 187 4.85 22.85 -16.67
N ILE A 188 3.66 23.15 -16.12
CA ILE A 188 2.79 22.15 -15.49
C ILE A 188 2.39 21.07 -16.52
N ALA A 189 1.92 21.50 -17.71
CA ALA A 189 1.54 20.60 -18.79
C ALA A 189 2.70 19.70 -19.24
N ALA A 190 3.91 20.25 -19.36
CA ALA A 190 5.11 19.50 -19.71
C ALA A 190 5.44 18.44 -18.65
N ALA A 191 5.36 18.78 -17.36
CA ALA A 191 5.61 17.86 -16.27
C ALA A 191 4.60 16.70 -16.22
N VAL A 192 3.33 16.95 -16.56
CA VAL A 192 2.30 15.90 -16.68
C VAL A 192 2.31 15.19 -18.04
N GLY A 193 3.26 15.52 -18.93
CA GLY A 193 3.43 14.90 -20.24
C GLY A 193 2.34 15.25 -21.26
N ARG A 194 1.76 16.45 -21.17
CA ARG A 194 0.69 16.93 -22.08
C ARG A 194 1.17 18.08 -22.96
N PRO A 195 0.96 17.99 -24.29
CA PRO A 195 1.24 19.12 -25.17
C PRO A 195 0.24 20.25 -24.93
N VAL A 196 0.72 21.49 -25.04
CA VAL A 196 -0.10 22.70 -25.01
C VAL A 196 -0.40 23.13 -26.45
N VAL A 197 -1.68 23.35 -26.76
CA VAL A 197 -2.13 23.73 -28.11
C VAL A 197 -2.94 25.02 -28.05
N GLY A 198 -2.51 26.04 -28.79
CA GLY A 198 -3.24 27.31 -28.91
C GLY A 198 -4.53 27.16 -29.73
N ILE A 199 -5.60 27.85 -29.33
CA ILE A 199 -6.87 27.85 -30.06
C ILE A 199 -6.93 29.03 -31.05
N PRO A 200 -7.21 28.80 -32.35
CA PRO A 200 -7.43 29.87 -33.31
C PRO A 200 -8.63 30.77 -32.94
N GLY A 201 -8.50 32.08 -33.19
CA GLY A 201 -9.46 33.13 -32.81
C GLY A 201 -10.97 32.85 -32.97
N PRO A 202 -11.47 32.28 -34.08
CA PRO A 202 -12.91 32.02 -34.25
C PRO A 202 -13.44 30.88 -33.38
N LEU A 203 -12.60 29.91 -32.98
CA LEU A 203 -12.97 28.77 -32.13
C LEU A 203 -12.83 29.08 -30.64
N ARG A 204 -12.20 30.22 -30.30
CA ARG A 204 -11.93 30.67 -28.93
C ARG A 204 -13.20 30.76 -28.08
N ARG A 205 -14.31 31.25 -28.65
CA ARG A 205 -15.61 31.41 -27.98
C ARG A 205 -16.37 30.08 -27.73
N LEU A 206 -16.07 29.05 -28.52
CA LEU A 206 -16.69 27.72 -28.39
C LEU A 206 -16.05 26.87 -27.27
N VAL A 207 -14.82 27.22 -26.88
CA VAL A 207 -14.01 26.45 -25.91
C VAL A 207 -13.75 27.23 -24.61
N SER A 208 -13.98 28.55 -24.61
CA SER A 208 -13.81 29.40 -23.42
C SER A 208 -14.92 29.26 -22.37
N THR A 209 -15.92 28.40 -22.61
CA THR A 209 -16.99 28.12 -21.64
C THR A 209 -16.45 27.24 -20.51
N GLY A 210 -15.95 27.89 -19.46
CA GLY A 210 -15.60 27.24 -18.19
C GLY A 210 -14.12 27.19 -17.81
N ARG A 211 -13.23 27.95 -18.46
CA ARG A 211 -11.83 28.10 -18.03
C ARG A 211 -11.57 29.47 -17.41
N ALA A 212 -10.73 29.47 -16.37
CA ALA A 212 -10.32 30.61 -15.57
C ALA A 212 -10.08 31.87 -16.42
N LYS A 213 -10.91 32.90 -16.24
CA LYS A 213 -10.56 34.25 -16.68
C LYS A 213 -9.38 34.72 -15.83
N GLN A 214 -8.33 35.23 -16.50
CA GLN A 214 -7.22 36.02 -15.94
C GLN A 214 -6.76 35.61 -14.52
N VAL A 215 -5.67 34.85 -14.43
CA VAL A 215 -4.93 34.69 -13.17
C VAL A 215 -4.62 36.09 -12.60
N ARG A 216 -5.07 36.34 -11.37
CA ARG A 216 -4.89 37.60 -10.62
C ARG A 216 -3.41 37.93 -10.40
N PRO A 217 -3.07 39.18 -9.99
CA PRO A 217 -1.71 39.49 -9.52
C PRO A 217 -1.28 38.50 -8.43
N TYR A 218 0.03 38.32 -8.32
CA TYR A 218 0.64 37.44 -7.34
C TYR A 218 0.12 37.68 -5.92
N LEU A 219 -0.14 36.58 -5.22
CA LEU A 219 -0.53 36.58 -3.82
C LEU A 219 0.64 37.05 -2.96
N ASP A 220 0.34 37.92 -1.99
CA ASP A 220 1.30 38.48 -1.05
C ASP A 220 1.36 37.62 0.21
N THR A 221 2.33 36.71 0.26
CA THR A 221 2.50 35.77 1.38
C THR A 221 3.15 36.40 2.62
N THR A 222 3.30 37.73 2.70
CA THR A 222 3.91 38.42 3.85
C THR A 222 3.16 38.13 5.14
N ALA A 223 1.83 38.30 5.18
CA ALA A 223 1.01 37.99 6.36
C ALA A 223 1.08 36.51 6.78
N LEU A 224 1.18 35.59 5.80
CA LEU A 224 1.34 34.16 6.07
C LEU A 224 2.66 33.86 6.79
N ARG A 225 3.73 34.59 6.49
CA ARG A 225 5.03 34.41 7.15
C ARG A 225 5.11 35.17 8.47
N ASP A 226 4.65 36.40 8.50
CA ASP A 226 4.94 37.31 9.61
C ASP A 226 3.92 37.14 10.73
N ASP A 227 2.62 37.11 10.39
CA ASP A 227 1.54 36.98 11.36
C ASP A 227 1.26 35.51 11.66
N TRP A 228 1.16 34.68 10.62
CA TRP A 228 0.86 33.25 10.78
C TRP A 228 2.10 32.43 11.08
N ARG A 229 3.32 32.92 10.85
CA ARG A 229 4.56 32.12 11.02
C ARG A 229 4.49 30.78 10.31
N PHE A 230 3.86 30.75 9.14
CA PHE A 230 3.66 29.57 8.33
C PHE A 230 4.49 29.67 7.05
N THR A 231 5.30 28.65 6.79
CA THR A 231 6.05 28.52 5.54
C THR A 231 5.52 27.29 4.80
N PRO A 232 5.03 27.40 3.55
CA PRO A 232 4.64 26.24 2.75
C PRO A 232 5.75 25.17 2.70
N GLY A 233 5.36 23.91 2.64
CA GLY A 233 6.33 22.82 2.69
C GLY A 233 6.80 22.35 1.34
N TYR A 234 5.92 22.52 0.35
CA TYR A 234 6.23 22.27 -1.03
C TYR A 234 6.66 23.57 -1.70
N ASP A 235 7.79 23.52 -2.39
CA ASP A 235 8.06 24.50 -3.43
C ASP A 235 7.24 24.20 -4.69
N VAL A 236 7.32 25.10 -5.67
CA VAL A 236 6.58 24.97 -6.93
C VAL A 236 6.98 23.71 -7.72
N ALA A 237 8.26 23.33 -7.73
CA ALA A 237 8.72 22.15 -8.46
C ALA A 237 8.17 20.87 -7.83
N GLN A 238 8.25 20.76 -6.51
CA GLN A 238 7.74 19.64 -5.73
C GLN A 238 6.22 19.51 -5.86
N ALA A 239 5.48 20.63 -5.82
CA ALA A 239 4.03 20.60 -6.01
C ALA A 239 3.63 20.09 -7.41
N ILE A 240 4.40 20.45 -8.44
CA ILE A 240 4.19 19.97 -9.81
C ILE A 240 4.55 18.49 -9.96
N GLU A 241 5.69 18.06 -9.38
CA GLU A 241 6.11 16.67 -9.38
C GLU A 241 5.07 15.76 -8.70
N ASP A 242 4.53 16.20 -7.55
CA ASP A 242 3.49 15.48 -6.82
C ASP A 242 2.18 15.42 -7.63
N PHE A 243 1.78 16.54 -8.24
CA PHE A 243 0.61 16.60 -9.11
C PHE A 243 0.74 15.69 -10.35
N ALA A 244 1.94 15.54 -10.90
CA ALA A 244 2.17 14.62 -12.02
C ALA A 244 1.88 13.17 -11.66
N LEU A 245 2.01 12.77 -10.38
CA LEU A 245 1.60 11.46 -9.90
C LEU A 245 0.08 11.28 -9.96
N ALA A 246 -0.71 12.32 -9.72
CA ALA A 246 -2.18 12.28 -9.85
C ALA A 246 -2.66 12.24 -11.30
N CYS A 247 -1.99 12.93 -12.23
CA CYS A 247 -2.37 12.88 -13.65
C CYS A 247 -1.94 11.59 -14.37
N ARG A 248 -0.97 10.85 -13.83
CA ARG A 248 -0.40 9.66 -14.48
C ARG A 248 -1.47 8.57 -14.63
N GLY A 249 -1.56 8.00 -15.83
CA GLY A 249 -2.50 6.91 -16.12
C GLY A 249 -3.95 7.34 -16.30
N ARG A 250 -4.25 8.64 -16.35
CA ARG A 250 -5.61 9.18 -16.52
C ARG A 250 -5.77 9.94 -17.83
N ILE A 251 -7.01 10.04 -18.30
CA ILE A 251 -7.39 10.84 -19.46
C ILE A 251 -8.77 11.47 -19.26
N THR A 252 -8.90 12.75 -19.61
CA THR A 252 -10.20 13.44 -19.59
C THR A 252 -10.98 13.13 -20.87
N ILE A 253 -12.21 12.63 -20.71
CA ILE A 253 -13.17 12.38 -21.79
C ILE A 253 -14.50 13.05 -21.40
N GLY A 254 -14.88 14.09 -22.15
CA GLY A 254 -16.03 14.93 -21.83
C GLY A 254 -15.85 15.65 -20.49
N ALA A 255 -16.84 15.55 -19.62
CA ALA A 255 -16.80 16.11 -18.26
C ALA A 255 -16.17 15.17 -17.21
N SER A 256 -15.66 13.99 -17.62
CA SER A 256 -15.15 12.96 -16.70
C SER A 256 -13.67 12.69 -16.91
N VAL A 257 -12.94 12.47 -15.81
CA VAL A 257 -11.60 11.87 -15.84
C VAL A 257 -11.77 10.35 -15.82
N ARG A 258 -11.06 9.64 -16.68
CA ARG A 258 -11.11 8.18 -16.78
C ARG A 258 -9.71 7.59 -16.75
N ASP A 259 -9.60 6.39 -16.19
CA ASP A 259 -8.36 5.65 -16.19
C ASP A 259 -8.07 5.06 -17.56
N ILE A 260 -6.80 5.10 -17.96
CA ILE A 260 -6.33 4.55 -19.22
C ILE A 260 -6.31 3.01 -19.09
N PRO A 261 -6.90 2.24 -20.03
CA PRO A 261 -7.02 0.79 -19.90
C PRO A 261 -5.69 0.03 -19.77
N TRP A 262 -4.60 0.56 -20.31
CA TRP A 262 -3.26 -0.03 -20.24
C TRP A 262 -2.34 0.73 -19.27
N ARG A 263 -2.88 1.42 -18.26
CA ARG A 263 -2.12 2.04 -17.19
C ARG A 263 -2.79 1.77 -15.84
N LEU A 264 -2.02 1.67 -14.78
CA LEU A 264 -2.51 1.59 -13.41
C LEU A 264 -2.22 2.93 -12.71
N PRO A 265 -3.21 3.82 -12.58
CA PRO A 265 -3.03 5.07 -11.85
C PRO A 265 -2.93 4.81 -10.34
N ARG A 266 -2.46 5.81 -9.60
CA ARG A 266 -2.48 5.79 -8.14
C ARG A 266 -3.91 5.89 -7.63
N VAL A 267 -4.24 5.07 -6.63
CA VAL A 267 -5.49 5.23 -5.89
C VAL A 267 -5.39 6.49 -5.06
N LEU A 268 -6.28 7.45 -5.32
CA LEU A 268 -6.33 8.71 -4.58
C LEU A 268 -7.25 8.61 -3.36
N GLU A 269 -8.20 7.67 -3.40
CA GLU A 269 -9.18 7.47 -2.35
C GLU A 269 -9.44 5.98 -2.16
N ILE A 270 -9.36 5.53 -0.91
CA ILE A 270 -9.68 4.17 -0.52
C ILE A 270 -11.02 4.23 0.23
N PRO A 271 -12.03 3.43 -0.15
CA PRO A 271 -13.28 3.35 0.59
C PRO A 271 -13.07 2.99 2.06
N ALA A 272 -13.86 3.60 2.95
CA ALA A 272 -13.84 3.31 4.37
C ALA A 272 -14.47 1.94 4.63
N VAL A 273 -13.78 1.10 5.39
CA VAL A 273 -14.20 -0.29 5.62
C VAL A 273 -15.39 -0.44 6.55
N ASP A 274 -15.74 0.60 7.28
CA ASP A 274 -16.86 0.68 8.21
C ASP A 274 -18.08 1.37 7.56
N ALA A 275 -17.98 1.82 6.31
CA ALA A 275 -19.09 2.47 5.63
C ALA A 275 -20.26 1.48 5.38
N PRO A 276 -21.51 1.87 5.72
CA PRO A 276 -22.70 1.06 5.43
C PRO A 276 -22.92 0.92 3.93
N ALA A 277 -23.62 -0.12 3.51
CA ALA A 277 -23.98 -0.32 2.12
C ALA A 277 -25.04 0.65 1.61
N PRO A 278 -25.12 0.90 0.28
CA PRO A 278 -26.07 1.87 -0.27
C PRO A 278 -27.52 1.49 -0.02
N ASP A 279 -27.79 0.20 0.22
CA ASP A 279 -29.06 -0.37 0.65
C ASP A 279 -29.27 -0.35 2.17
N GLY A 280 -28.38 0.30 2.93
CA GLY A 280 -28.48 0.51 4.37
C GLY A 280 -27.91 -0.61 5.24
N VAL A 281 -27.38 -1.69 4.67
CA VAL A 281 -26.77 -2.78 5.44
C VAL A 281 -25.49 -2.29 6.10
N ALA A 282 -25.48 -2.19 7.43
CA ALA A 282 -24.30 -1.81 8.20
C ALA A 282 -23.36 -3.01 8.41
N PRO A 283 -22.03 -2.82 8.32
CA PRO A 283 -21.09 -3.88 8.65
C PRO A 283 -21.07 -4.11 10.17
N VAL A 284 -20.80 -5.35 10.58
CA VAL A 284 -20.80 -5.78 11.98
C VAL A 284 -19.40 -6.21 12.43
N PRO A 285 -19.02 -6.01 13.70
CA PRO A 285 -17.74 -6.51 14.21
C PRO A 285 -17.67 -8.04 14.13
N ALA A 286 -16.51 -8.58 13.72
CA ALA A 286 -16.32 -10.03 13.55
C ALA A 286 -15.84 -10.74 14.82
N GLY A 287 -14.99 -10.10 15.63
CA GLY A 287 -14.46 -10.71 16.86
C GLY A 287 -15.55 -10.90 17.92
N GLN A 288 -15.67 -12.12 18.46
CA GLN A 288 -16.65 -12.45 19.50
C GLN A 288 -16.10 -12.15 20.90
N GLY A 289 -16.97 -11.76 21.84
CA GLY A 289 -16.60 -11.56 23.26
C GLY A 289 -15.66 -10.39 23.53
N GLY A 290 -15.57 -9.40 22.63
CA GLY A 290 -14.65 -8.26 22.75
C GLY A 290 -13.24 -8.52 22.23
N ALA A 291 -13.02 -9.60 21.47
CA ALA A 291 -11.72 -9.97 20.91
C ALA A 291 -11.24 -9.09 19.72
N ASN A 292 -12.03 -8.10 19.29
CA ASN A 292 -11.64 -7.23 18.17
C ASN A 292 -10.41 -6.39 18.54
N GLY A 293 -9.38 -6.45 17.70
CA GLY A 293 -8.29 -5.48 17.75
C GLY A 293 -8.71 -4.12 17.20
N GLU A 294 -7.93 -3.08 17.50
CA GLU A 294 -8.17 -1.71 17.03
C GLU A 294 -8.34 -1.61 15.51
N PHE A 295 -7.60 -2.42 14.75
CA PHE A 295 -7.60 -2.38 13.28
C PHE A 295 -8.50 -3.44 12.63
N ASP A 296 -9.30 -4.17 13.41
CA ASP A 296 -10.13 -5.24 12.88
C ASP A 296 -11.18 -4.69 11.90
N THR A 297 -11.32 -5.38 10.77
CA THR A 297 -12.27 -5.01 9.72
C THR A 297 -13.69 -5.45 10.14
N PRO A 298 -14.68 -4.56 10.17
CA PRO A 298 -16.07 -4.99 10.31
C PRO A 298 -16.54 -5.66 9.01
N ILE A 299 -17.42 -6.64 9.11
CA ILE A 299 -17.86 -7.48 7.98
C ILE A 299 -19.27 -7.13 7.52
N ASP A 300 -19.51 -7.16 6.21
CA ASP A 300 -20.88 -7.20 5.70
C ASP A 300 -21.43 -8.63 5.93
N PRO A 301 -22.57 -8.82 6.62
CA PRO A 301 -23.11 -10.15 6.92
C PRO A 301 -23.38 -11.03 5.69
N ARG A 302 -23.48 -10.42 4.49
CA ARG A 302 -23.66 -11.13 3.21
C ARG A 302 -22.35 -11.70 2.65
N PHE A 303 -21.21 -11.24 3.15
CA PHE A 303 -19.87 -11.67 2.74
C PHE A 303 -19.04 -12.11 3.96
N PRO A 304 -19.48 -13.15 4.69
CA PRO A 304 -18.96 -13.43 6.02
C PRO A 304 -17.65 -14.25 6.04
N ALA A 305 -17.28 -14.91 4.94
CA ALA A 305 -16.19 -15.89 4.95
C ALA A 305 -14.84 -15.30 4.59
N PHE A 306 -13.85 -15.51 5.46
CA PHE A 306 -12.49 -14.98 5.36
C PHE A 306 -11.45 -16.08 5.59
N ILE A 307 -10.28 -15.95 4.96
CA ILE A 307 -9.17 -16.90 5.11
C ILE A 307 -7.79 -16.21 5.14
N ALA A 308 -6.91 -16.67 6.02
CA ALA A 308 -5.56 -16.14 6.23
C ALA A 308 -4.53 -16.63 5.17
N THR A 309 -4.97 -16.93 3.94
CA THR A 309 -4.12 -17.51 2.85
C THR A 309 -2.96 -16.60 2.43
N ASN A 310 -2.36 -16.81 1.25
CA ASN A 310 -1.16 -16.15 0.69
C ASN A 310 -0.97 -14.63 0.96
N LEU A 311 -1.99 -13.88 1.39
CA LEU A 311 -1.82 -12.56 2.02
C LEU A 311 -0.94 -12.59 3.28
N SER A 312 -0.92 -13.68 4.03
CA SER A 312 0.01 -13.89 5.15
C SER A 312 1.47 -13.98 4.70
N GLU A 313 1.76 -14.30 3.42
CA GLU A 313 3.10 -14.12 2.84
C GLU A 313 3.49 -12.66 2.71
N ALA A 314 2.52 -11.76 2.59
CA ALA A 314 2.78 -10.35 2.76
C ALA A 314 3.05 -10.09 4.24
N LEU A 315 2.06 -10.28 5.12
CA LEU A 315 2.15 -9.81 6.50
C LEU A 315 1.54 -10.85 7.45
N ALA A 316 2.40 -11.70 8.02
CA ALA A 316 2.00 -12.83 8.87
C ALA A 316 1.28 -12.40 10.16
N GLY A 317 1.60 -11.19 10.64
CA GLY A 317 1.06 -10.55 11.83
C GLY A 317 1.36 -11.26 13.16
N PRO A 318 0.97 -10.68 14.31
CA PRO A 318 0.31 -9.38 14.46
C PRO A 318 1.22 -8.23 14.01
N PHE A 319 0.75 -7.41 13.07
CA PHE A 319 1.54 -6.33 12.49
C PHE A 319 1.63 -5.09 13.38
N SER A 320 2.61 -4.23 13.10
CA SER A 320 2.64 -2.89 13.69
C SER A 320 1.66 -1.91 13.01
N PRO A 321 1.12 -0.92 13.74
CA PRO A 321 0.26 0.14 13.19
C PRO A 321 0.85 0.82 11.93
N SER A 322 2.14 1.14 11.94
CA SER A 322 2.80 1.71 10.76
C SER A 322 2.78 0.78 9.53
N SER A 323 2.90 -0.54 9.72
CA SER A 323 2.68 -1.55 8.67
C SER A 323 1.25 -1.54 8.14
N ALA A 324 0.25 -1.25 8.99
CA ALA A 324 -1.15 -1.13 8.58
C ALA A 324 -1.35 0.04 7.61
N SER A 325 -0.73 1.19 7.88
CA SER A 325 -0.78 2.38 7.02
C SER A 325 -0.17 2.20 5.63
N VAL A 326 0.53 1.08 5.36
CA VAL A 326 1.13 0.84 4.04
C VAL A 326 0.67 -0.46 3.40
N THR A 327 0.66 -1.56 4.16
CA THR A 327 0.40 -2.89 3.62
C THR A 327 -1.09 -3.18 3.62
N VAL A 328 -1.80 -2.95 4.73
CA VAL A 328 -3.26 -3.11 4.78
C VAL A 328 -3.93 -2.14 3.81
N LEU A 329 -3.54 -0.86 3.85
CA LEU A 329 -4.04 0.14 2.89
C LEU A 329 -3.67 -0.22 1.44
N GLY A 330 -2.45 -0.69 1.20
CA GLY A 330 -1.99 -1.15 -0.12
C GLY A 330 -2.80 -2.31 -0.69
N THR A 331 -3.09 -3.33 0.12
CA THR A 331 -3.90 -4.48 -0.31
C THR A 331 -5.36 -4.10 -0.55
N ARG A 332 -5.93 -3.18 0.25
CA ARG A 332 -7.29 -2.64 0.01
C ARG A 332 -7.35 -1.82 -1.27
N ALA A 333 -6.38 -0.93 -1.49
CA ALA A 333 -6.24 -0.17 -2.74
C ALA A 333 -6.11 -1.09 -3.96
N ALA A 334 -5.38 -2.20 -3.83
CA ALA A 334 -5.31 -3.21 -4.88
C ALA A 334 -6.67 -3.88 -5.14
N GLY A 335 -7.44 -4.21 -4.09
CA GLY A 335 -8.80 -4.75 -4.21
C GLY A 335 -9.73 -3.83 -4.99
N LEU A 336 -9.72 -2.53 -4.69
CA LEU A 336 -10.43 -1.49 -5.47
C LEU A 336 -10.05 -1.52 -6.95
N VAL A 337 -8.76 -1.44 -7.26
CA VAL A 337 -8.31 -1.41 -8.66
C VAL A 337 -8.69 -2.71 -9.39
N ILE A 338 -8.56 -3.87 -8.74
CA ILE A 338 -8.95 -5.15 -9.33
C ILE A 338 -10.46 -5.22 -9.59
N SER A 339 -11.29 -4.73 -8.66
CA SER A 339 -12.75 -4.74 -8.82
C SER A 339 -13.21 -3.85 -9.99
N GLU A 340 -12.56 -2.71 -10.20
CA GLU A 340 -12.82 -1.81 -11.34
C GLU A 340 -12.41 -2.39 -12.69
N ARG A 341 -11.41 -3.28 -12.70
CA ARG A 341 -10.90 -3.97 -13.90
C ARG A 341 -11.76 -5.17 -14.28
N LEU A 342 -12.16 -5.98 -13.30
CA LEU A 342 -12.97 -7.18 -13.53
C LEU A 342 -14.47 -6.86 -13.65
N ARG A 343 -14.94 -5.78 -13.02
CA ARG A 343 -16.33 -5.28 -13.07
C ARG A 343 -17.38 -6.36 -12.81
N PRO A 344 -17.33 -7.07 -11.68
CA PRO A 344 -18.30 -8.12 -11.36
C PRO A 344 -19.74 -7.60 -11.20
N GLY A 345 -19.89 -6.28 -10.94
CA GLY A 345 -21.17 -5.58 -10.77
C GLY A 345 -21.79 -5.71 -9.37
N GLY A 346 -22.71 -4.79 -9.06
CA GLY A 346 -23.57 -4.83 -7.87
C GLY A 346 -22.82 -4.85 -6.53
N ALA A 347 -23.41 -5.51 -5.54
CA ALA A 347 -22.85 -5.62 -4.18
C ALA A 347 -21.49 -6.33 -4.16
N VAL A 348 -21.24 -7.29 -5.05
CA VAL A 348 -19.97 -8.02 -5.12
C VAL A 348 -18.82 -7.09 -5.50
N GLN A 349 -19.01 -6.21 -6.50
CA GLN A 349 -17.96 -5.27 -6.91
C GLN A 349 -17.62 -4.30 -5.79
N ARG A 350 -18.64 -3.83 -5.08
CA ARG A 350 -18.46 -2.94 -3.94
C ARG A 350 -17.75 -3.63 -2.79
N GLU A 351 -18.19 -4.83 -2.41
CA GLU A 351 -17.49 -5.54 -1.35
C GLU A 351 -16.03 -5.82 -1.73
N MET A 352 -15.76 -6.07 -3.01
CA MET A 352 -14.39 -6.19 -3.48
C MET A 352 -13.60 -4.88 -3.35
N SER A 353 -14.20 -3.72 -3.63
CA SER A 353 -13.50 -2.43 -3.50
C SER A 353 -13.28 -2.00 -2.05
N VAL A 354 -14.10 -2.48 -1.12
CA VAL A 354 -14.06 -2.05 0.29
C VAL A 354 -13.30 -3.08 1.16
N ARG A 355 -13.63 -4.38 1.06
CA ARG A 355 -13.26 -5.42 2.03
C ARG A 355 -12.75 -6.73 1.41
N THR A 356 -12.19 -6.71 0.20
CA THR A 356 -11.46 -7.90 -0.33
C THR A 356 -10.39 -8.40 0.65
N THR A 357 -9.74 -7.47 1.37
CA THR A 357 -8.79 -7.77 2.43
C THR A 357 -9.33 -7.28 3.77
N GLY A 358 -9.59 -8.24 4.66
CA GLY A 358 -9.93 -8.05 6.06
C GLY A 358 -8.69 -8.05 6.96
N VAL A 359 -8.81 -7.41 8.11
CA VAL A 359 -7.86 -7.50 9.22
C VAL A 359 -8.60 -8.13 10.40
N PHE A 360 -8.02 -9.16 10.99
CA PHE A 360 -8.56 -9.79 12.20
C PHE A 360 -7.42 -10.20 13.11
N GLY A 361 -7.39 -9.70 14.35
CA GLY A 361 -6.29 -9.93 15.29
C GLY A 361 -4.93 -9.48 14.75
N HIS A 362 -4.90 -8.30 14.09
CA HIS A 362 -3.73 -7.73 13.41
C HIS A 362 -3.10 -8.65 12.35
N ARG A 363 -3.92 -9.47 11.66
CA ARG A 363 -3.49 -10.36 10.57
C ARG A 363 -4.35 -10.15 9.34
N LEU A 364 -3.78 -10.34 8.16
CA LEU A 364 -4.49 -10.18 6.90
C LEU A 364 -5.30 -11.43 6.55
N TYR A 365 -6.55 -11.22 6.18
CA TYR A 365 -7.44 -12.25 5.65
C TYR A 365 -7.99 -11.82 4.30
N ALA A 366 -8.19 -12.78 3.40
CA ALA A 366 -8.85 -12.57 2.12
C ALA A 366 -10.33 -12.97 2.22
N GLY A 367 -11.23 -12.15 1.67
CA GLY A 367 -12.65 -12.47 1.60
C GLY A 367 -12.94 -13.57 0.58
N ILE A 368 -13.23 -14.79 1.05
CA ILE A 368 -13.51 -15.95 0.19
C ILE A 368 -14.88 -15.80 -0.48
N THR A 369 -15.90 -15.29 0.23
CA THR A 369 -17.24 -15.13 -0.35
C THR A 369 -17.20 -14.26 -1.60
N THR A 370 -16.47 -13.13 -1.56
CA THR A 370 -16.19 -12.28 -2.73
C THR A 370 -15.39 -13.02 -3.81
N GLY A 371 -14.37 -13.79 -3.42
CA GLY A 371 -13.57 -14.62 -4.32
C GLY A 371 -14.41 -15.65 -5.09
N HIS A 372 -15.39 -16.26 -4.44
CA HIS A 372 -16.32 -17.21 -5.05
C HIS A 372 -17.12 -16.55 -6.17
N PHE A 373 -17.77 -15.41 -5.91
CA PHE A 373 -18.52 -14.69 -6.94
C PHE A 373 -17.65 -14.16 -8.08
N MET A 374 -16.40 -13.79 -7.77
CA MET A 374 -15.40 -13.39 -8.76
C MET A 374 -15.02 -14.57 -9.66
N ALA A 375 -14.77 -15.77 -9.12
CA ALA A 375 -14.43 -16.94 -9.92
C ALA A 375 -15.52 -17.26 -10.95
N HIS A 376 -16.79 -17.07 -10.59
CA HIS A 376 -17.93 -17.18 -11.50
C HIS A 376 -18.05 -16.05 -12.56
N THR A 377 -17.18 -15.04 -12.55
CA THR A 377 -17.11 -14.02 -13.61
C THR A 377 -16.22 -14.40 -14.78
N VAL A 378 -15.28 -15.34 -14.57
CA VAL A 378 -14.32 -15.73 -15.60
C VAL A 378 -14.90 -16.89 -16.39
N PRO A 379 -15.35 -16.69 -17.64
CA PRO A 379 -16.00 -17.76 -18.39
C PRO A 379 -14.99 -18.84 -18.79
N PHE A 380 -15.50 -20.07 -18.93
CA PHE A 380 -14.76 -21.26 -19.40
C PHE A 380 -13.67 -21.80 -18.44
N ILE A 381 -13.61 -21.29 -17.21
CA ILE A 381 -12.73 -21.81 -16.16
C ILE A 381 -13.59 -22.36 -15.02
N ASP A 382 -13.21 -23.52 -14.50
CA ASP A 382 -13.81 -24.06 -13.28
C ASP A 382 -13.53 -23.10 -12.11
N PRO A 383 -14.57 -22.55 -11.46
CA PRO A 383 -14.41 -21.67 -10.31
C PRO A 383 -13.58 -22.29 -9.18
N ASN A 384 -13.62 -23.61 -9.00
CA ASN A 384 -12.84 -24.31 -7.98
C ASN A 384 -11.34 -24.27 -8.28
N LEU A 385 -10.94 -24.24 -9.56
CA LEU A 385 -9.53 -24.05 -9.95
C LEU A 385 -9.05 -22.64 -9.64
N VAL A 386 -9.91 -21.62 -9.81
CA VAL A 386 -9.59 -20.24 -9.45
C VAL A 386 -9.48 -20.12 -7.93
N LEU A 387 -10.46 -20.65 -7.20
CA LEU A 387 -10.47 -20.61 -5.74
C LEU A 387 -9.28 -21.38 -5.13
N SER A 388 -9.00 -22.59 -5.61
CA SER A 388 -7.85 -23.37 -5.13
C SER A 388 -6.51 -22.75 -5.50
N GLY A 389 -6.40 -22.12 -6.68
CA GLY A 389 -5.18 -21.40 -7.08
C GLY A 389 -4.91 -20.13 -6.27
N PHE A 390 -5.95 -19.40 -5.85
CA PHE A 390 -5.81 -18.15 -5.09
C PHE A 390 -5.82 -18.35 -3.57
N PHE A 391 -6.67 -19.23 -3.06
CA PHE A 391 -6.95 -19.45 -1.64
C PHE A 391 -6.53 -20.85 -1.13
N GLY A 392 -5.90 -21.68 -1.96
CA GLY A 392 -5.59 -23.06 -1.58
C GLY A 392 -6.84 -23.93 -1.39
N HIS A 393 -6.68 -25.12 -0.83
CA HIS A 393 -7.83 -25.97 -0.48
C HIS A 393 -8.61 -25.34 0.69
N THR A 394 -9.82 -24.85 0.44
CA THR A 394 -10.71 -24.39 1.52
C THR A 394 -11.05 -25.56 2.44
N GLU A 395 -11.17 -25.32 3.76
CA GLU A 395 -11.59 -26.37 4.69
C GLU A 395 -12.94 -26.97 4.29
N ASP A 396 -13.04 -28.31 4.38
CA ASP A 396 -14.30 -29.01 4.20
C ASP A 396 -15.29 -28.56 5.28
N GLY A 397 -16.40 -27.93 4.87
CA GLY A 397 -17.47 -27.49 5.78
C GLY A 397 -17.49 -26.00 6.13
N LEU A 398 -16.58 -25.17 5.60
CA LEU A 398 -16.66 -23.72 5.78
C LEU A 398 -17.93 -23.14 5.14
N GLU A 399 -18.79 -22.50 5.94
CA GLU A 399 -19.98 -21.81 5.43
C GLU A 399 -19.59 -20.55 4.63
N LEU A 400 -19.57 -20.68 3.30
CA LEU A 400 -19.20 -19.57 2.41
C LEU A 400 -20.22 -18.43 2.38
N PHE A 401 -21.46 -18.71 2.75
CA PHE A 401 -22.57 -17.78 2.75
C PHE A 401 -23.17 -17.71 4.14
N GLY A 402 -23.50 -16.51 4.59
CA GLY A 402 -24.20 -16.31 5.85
C GLY A 402 -25.70 -16.53 5.67
N GLU A 403 -26.48 -16.13 6.69
CA GLU A 403 -27.95 -16.16 6.65
C GLU A 403 -28.52 -15.35 5.47
N HIS A 404 -27.80 -14.33 5.03
CA HIS A 404 -28.21 -13.43 3.95
C HIS A 404 -27.35 -13.67 2.72
N LEU A 405 -27.98 -14.07 1.61
CA LEU A 405 -27.29 -14.15 0.32
C LEU A 405 -27.05 -12.75 -0.23
N PRO A 406 -25.86 -12.48 -0.81
CA PRO A 406 -25.64 -11.21 -1.49
C PRO A 406 -26.59 -11.09 -2.67
N PRO A 407 -27.07 -9.87 -2.99
CA PRO A 407 -27.91 -9.66 -4.16
C PRO A 407 -27.06 -9.85 -5.42
N VAL A 408 -27.15 -11.04 -6.02
CA VAL A 408 -26.46 -11.36 -7.28
C VAL A 408 -27.43 -11.23 -8.43
N GLU A 409 -27.12 -10.37 -9.39
CA GLU A 409 -27.91 -10.28 -10.61
C GLU A 409 -27.76 -11.58 -11.43
N PRO A 410 -28.87 -12.18 -11.92
CA PRO A 410 -28.80 -13.36 -12.77
C PRO A 410 -27.98 -13.08 -14.04
N ARG A 411 -27.10 -14.02 -14.40
CA ARG A 411 -26.18 -13.90 -15.54
C ARG A 411 -26.68 -14.69 -16.73
N GLY A 412 -27.30 -14.00 -17.70
CA GLY A 412 -27.58 -14.57 -19.02
C GLY A 412 -26.32 -14.77 -19.86
N LEU A 413 -26.42 -15.55 -20.95
CA LEU A 413 -25.33 -15.88 -21.87
C LEU A 413 -24.57 -14.64 -22.38
N PHE A 414 -25.28 -13.55 -22.69
CA PHE A 414 -24.68 -12.29 -23.14
C PHE A 414 -23.72 -11.68 -22.10
N ARG A 415 -24.07 -11.77 -20.81
CA ARG A 415 -23.26 -11.22 -19.72
C ARG A 415 -22.02 -12.09 -19.46
N GLN A 416 -22.09 -13.40 -19.67
CA GLN A 416 -20.92 -14.29 -19.64
C GLN A 416 -19.92 -13.99 -20.77
N LEU A 417 -20.40 -13.81 -22.01
CA LEU A 417 -19.55 -13.43 -23.14
C LEU A 417 -18.87 -12.07 -22.90
N ARG A 418 -19.61 -11.09 -22.37
CA ARG A 418 -19.07 -9.78 -21.98
C ARG A 418 -18.01 -9.91 -20.87
N GLY A 419 -18.20 -10.81 -19.90
CA GLY A 419 -17.22 -11.10 -18.86
C GLY A 419 -15.90 -11.63 -19.44
N GLY A 420 -15.97 -12.56 -20.40
CA GLY A 420 -14.80 -13.09 -21.09
C GLY A 420 -14.03 -12.03 -21.89
N LEU A 421 -14.76 -11.17 -22.61
CA LEU A 421 -14.16 -10.02 -23.30
C LEU A 421 -13.52 -9.04 -22.32
N THR A 422 -14.15 -8.80 -21.16
CA THR A 422 -13.61 -7.92 -20.11
C THR A 422 -12.31 -8.49 -19.55
N PHE A 423 -12.27 -9.79 -19.26
CA PHE A 423 -11.08 -10.48 -18.79
C PHE A 423 -9.95 -10.45 -19.83
N ALA A 424 -10.25 -10.76 -21.10
CA ALA A 424 -9.27 -10.71 -22.19
C ALA A 424 -8.71 -9.29 -22.39
N ASN A 425 -9.58 -8.27 -22.40
CA ASN A 425 -9.18 -6.87 -22.51
C ASN A 425 -8.33 -6.43 -21.31
N CYS A 426 -8.66 -6.90 -20.10
CA CYS A 426 -7.87 -6.66 -18.90
C CYS A 426 -6.47 -7.26 -19.03
N LEU A 427 -6.37 -8.55 -19.41
CA LEU A 427 -5.10 -9.24 -19.60
C LEU A 427 -4.22 -8.53 -20.65
N ILE A 428 -4.78 -8.20 -21.81
CA ILE A 428 -4.06 -7.53 -22.90
C ILE A 428 -3.65 -6.11 -22.49
N GLY A 429 -4.60 -5.33 -21.96
CA GLY A 429 -4.38 -3.94 -21.56
C GLY A 429 -3.31 -3.80 -20.48
N LEU A 430 -3.43 -4.57 -19.40
CA LEU A 430 -2.44 -4.57 -18.32
C LEU A 430 -1.08 -5.06 -18.80
N SER A 431 -1.02 -6.08 -19.66
CA SER A 431 0.24 -6.57 -20.22
C SER A 431 0.94 -5.51 -21.09
N ALA A 432 0.19 -4.78 -21.91
CA ALA A 432 0.73 -3.71 -22.77
C ALA A 432 1.28 -2.53 -21.96
N GLY A 433 0.66 -2.22 -20.83
CA GLY A 433 1.08 -1.17 -19.89
C GLY A 433 2.22 -1.55 -18.98
N SER A 434 2.38 -2.85 -18.73
CA SER A 434 3.13 -3.43 -17.62
C SER A 434 4.54 -2.85 -17.50
N HIS A 435 5.33 -2.92 -18.57
CA HIS A 435 6.71 -2.44 -18.56
C HIS A 435 6.83 -0.94 -18.25
N ARG A 436 5.90 -0.13 -18.76
CA ARG A 436 5.91 1.32 -18.53
C ARG A 436 5.58 1.66 -17.08
N ASP A 437 4.58 1.02 -16.50
CA ASP A 437 4.24 1.23 -15.09
C ASP A 437 5.37 0.77 -14.16
N THR A 438 6.06 -0.33 -14.48
CA THR A 438 7.26 -0.75 -13.74
C THR A 438 8.37 0.29 -13.84
N LYS A 439 8.69 0.76 -15.05
CA LYS A 439 9.74 1.77 -15.26
C LYS A 439 9.46 3.06 -14.51
N ASP A 440 8.23 3.56 -14.60
CA ASP A 440 7.80 4.78 -13.90
C ASP A 440 7.91 4.59 -12.37
N PHE A 441 7.50 3.43 -11.84
CA PHE A 441 7.60 3.11 -10.41
C PHE A 441 9.05 2.95 -9.92
N VAL A 442 9.93 2.32 -10.69
CA VAL A 442 11.38 2.25 -10.40
C VAL A 442 11.95 3.67 -10.28
N GLY A 443 11.60 4.56 -11.21
CA GLY A 443 12.03 5.95 -11.19
C GLY A 443 11.48 6.74 -10.00
N ASP A 444 10.22 6.51 -9.63
CA ASP A 444 9.59 7.11 -8.46
C ASP A 444 10.33 6.73 -7.15
N VAL A 445 10.59 5.43 -6.94
CA VAL A 445 11.29 4.94 -5.74
C VAL A 445 12.74 5.43 -5.70
N ALA A 446 13.43 5.51 -6.84
CA ALA A 446 14.79 6.05 -6.91
C ALA A 446 14.85 7.54 -6.52
N ARG A 447 13.84 8.35 -6.89
CA ARG A 447 13.75 9.75 -6.46
C ARG A 447 13.47 9.87 -4.97
N LEU A 448 12.60 9.02 -4.41
CA LEU A 448 12.35 8.96 -2.97
C LEU A 448 13.63 8.61 -2.20
N GLU A 449 14.34 7.56 -2.63
CA GLU A 449 15.60 7.11 -2.02
C GLU A 449 16.67 8.20 -2.05
N SER A 450 16.83 8.88 -3.19
CA SER A 450 17.76 10.01 -3.30
C SER A 450 17.39 11.18 -2.39
N ALA A 451 16.10 11.51 -2.26
CA ALA A 451 15.65 12.56 -1.36
C ALA A 451 15.79 12.20 0.13
N ALA A 452 15.84 10.91 0.44
CA ALA A 452 15.94 10.37 1.80
C ALA A 452 17.37 9.97 2.22
N GLN A 453 18.39 10.21 1.39
CA GLN A 453 19.75 9.73 1.63
C GLN A 453 20.39 10.26 2.93
N HIS A 454 20.01 11.48 3.35
CA HIS A 454 20.53 12.14 4.55
C HIS A 454 19.38 12.62 5.45
N PRO A 455 18.67 11.69 6.13
CA PRO A 455 17.42 12.02 6.80
C PRO A 455 17.62 13.00 7.97
N THR A 456 18.77 12.95 8.65
CA THR A 456 19.14 13.88 9.74
C THR A 456 19.30 15.33 9.28
N ALA A 457 19.62 15.57 8.01
CA ALA A 457 19.77 16.90 7.44
C ALA A 457 18.44 17.52 6.97
N LEU A 458 17.35 16.74 6.95
CA LEU A 458 16.04 17.23 6.53
C LEU A 458 15.41 18.12 7.61
N SER A 459 14.67 19.15 7.19
CA SER A 459 13.76 19.85 8.11
C SER A 459 12.61 18.92 8.54
N ASP A 460 12.00 19.16 9.71
CA ASP A 460 10.87 18.35 10.19
C ASP A 460 9.71 18.30 9.20
N ARG A 461 9.54 19.39 8.45
CA ARG A 461 8.50 19.49 7.43
C ARG A 461 8.82 18.61 6.24
N ARG A 462 10.04 18.68 5.71
CA ARG A 462 10.45 17.87 4.57
C ARG A 462 10.46 16.38 4.91
N LEU A 463 10.87 16.04 6.13
CA LEU A 463 10.83 14.67 6.65
C LEU A 463 9.40 14.09 6.60
N ARG A 464 8.42 14.80 7.17
CA ARG A 464 7.01 14.38 7.16
C ARG A 464 6.43 14.23 5.75
N GLU A 465 6.79 15.12 4.83
CA GLU A 465 6.35 15.03 3.43
C GLU A 465 6.91 13.81 2.71
N LEU A 466 8.19 13.50 2.93
CA LEU A 466 8.79 12.28 2.39
C LEU A 466 8.22 11.01 3.03
N ILE A 467 7.82 11.06 4.31
CA ILE A 467 7.11 9.96 4.98
C ILE A 467 5.76 9.69 4.29
N LEU A 468 4.94 10.72 4.06
CA LEU A 468 3.65 10.58 3.37
C LEU A 468 3.83 10.13 1.91
N LEU A 469 4.83 10.69 1.21
CA LEU A 469 5.16 10.27 -0.15
C LEU A 469 5.64 8.81 -0.20
N GLY A 470 6.48 8.40 0.75
CA GLY A 470 6.95 7.03 0.91
C GLY A 470 5.81 6.05 1.13
N ARG A 471 4.88 6.37 2.04
CA ARG A 471 3.65 5.58 2.26
C ARG A 471 2.88 5.38 0.96
N ASP A 472 2.64 6.45 0.21
CA ASP A 472 1.87 6.37 -1.03
C ASP A 472 2.62 5.61 -2.14
N HIS A 473 3.96 5.66 -2.17
CA HIS A 473 4.76 4.79 -3.03
C HIS A 473 4.58 3.32 -2.67
N VAL A 474 4.56 2.97 -1.38
CA VAL A 474 4.33 1.58 -0.95
C VAL A 474 2.92 1.13 -1.30
N VAL A 475 1.89 1.93 -1.01
CA VAL A 475 0.49 1.63 -1.37
C VAL A 475 0.35 1.40 -2.88
N HIS A 476 0.96 2.25 -3.71
CA HIS A 476 0.94 2.04 -5.16
C HIS A 476 1.75 0.82 -5.61
N GLY A 477 2.86 0.51 -4.94
CA GLY A 477 3.60 -0.72 -5.15
C GLY A 477 2.73 -1.96 -4.95
N TRP A 478 1.86 -1.96 -3.94
CA TRP A 478 0.91 -3.06 -3.68
C TRP A 478 -0.14 -3.19 -4.78
N VAL A 479 -0.63 -2.06 -5.32
CA VAL A 479 -1.52 -2.05 -6.49
C VAL A 479 -0.84 -2.69 -7.70
N LEU A 480 0.40 -2.28 -8.01
CA LEU A 480 1.16 -2.82 -9.15
C LEU A 480 1.52 -4.30 -8.97
N SER A 481 1.88 -4.71 -7.76
CA SER A 481 2.19 -6.10 -7.39
C SER A 481 0.97 -7.00 -7.53
N SER A 482 -0.19 -6.57 -7.02
CA SER A 482 -1.44 -7.33 -7.11
C SER A 482 -1.94 -7.45 -8.56
N ALA A 483 -1.79 -6.40 -9.37
CA ALA A 483 -2.08 -6.49 -10.80
C ALA A 483 -1.17 -7.50 -11.52
N SER A 484 0.10 -7.62 -11.10
CA SER A 484 0.99 -8.66 -11.61
C SER A 484 0.53 -10.07 -11.22
N ILE A 485 -0.02 -10.28 -10.02
CA ILE A 485 -0.60 -11.57 -9.62
C ILE A 485 -1.74 -11.95 -10.58
N LEU A 486 -2.63 -11.00 -10.89
CA LEU A 486 -3.71 -11.21 -11.86
C LEU A 486 -3.18 -11.57 -13.25
N LEU A 487 -2.13 -10.88 -13.72
CA LEU A 487 -1.47 -11.20 -15.00
C LEU A 487 -0.86 -12.61 -14.98
N CYS A 488 -0.09 -12.95 -13.94
CA CYS A 488 0.52 -14.27 -13.81
C CYS A 488 -0.52 -15.38 -13.77
N ALA A 489 -1.62 -15.21 -13.03
CA ALA A 489 -2.74 -16.14 -12.99
C ALA A 489 -3.40 -16.27 -14.38
N GLY A 490 -3.67 -15.16 -15.05
CA GLY A 490 -4.23 -15.14 -16.40
C GLY A 490 -3.36 -15.86 -17.43
N TYR A 491 -2.04 -15.62 -17.41
CA TYR A 491 -1.10 -16.33 -18.27
C TYR A 491 -0.98 -17.81 -17.90
N GLY A 492 -1.05 -18.17 -16.62
CA GLY A 492 -1.09 -19.56 -16.15
C GLY A 492 -2.26 -20.34 -16.75
N VAL A 493 -3.46 -19.73 -16.77
CA VAL A 493 -4.65 -20.30 -17.43
C VAL A 493 -4.39 -20.53 -18.92
N VAL A 494 -3.86 -19.54 -19.64
CA VAL A 494 -3.58 -19.67 -21.08
C VAL A 494 -2.53 -20.75 -21.34
N MET A 495 -1.48 -20.81 -20.51
CA MET A 495 -0.45 -21.85 -20.60
C MET A 495 -1.03 -23.25 -20.37
N ARG A 496 -1.91 -23.42 -19.37
CA ARG A 496 -2.59 -24.71 -19.12
C ARG A 496 -3.43 -25.14 -20.31
N LEU A 497 -4.19 -24.23 -20.91
CA LEU A 497 -4.98 -24.51 -22.12
C LEU A 497 -4.11 -24.94 -23.30
N LEU A 498 -2.94 -24.32 -23.49
CA LEU A 498 -2.01 -24.65 -24.58
C LEU A 498 -1.18 -25.91 -24.31
N CYS A 499 -0.85 -26.20 -23.06
CA CYS A 499 0.03 -27.31 -22.68
C CYS A 499 -0.74 -28.57 -22.24
N GLY A 500 -2.02 -28.46 -21.88
CA GLY A 500 -2.82 -29.54 -21.30
C GLY A 500 -2.45 -29.92 -19.86
N ARG A 501 -1.52 -29.17 -19.25
CA ARG A 501 -1.00 -29.34 -17.89
C ARG A 501 -0.47 -28.01 -17.38
N ASP A 502 -0.29 -27.88 -16.07
CA ASP A 502 0.32 -26.68 -15.49
C ASP A 502 1.81 -26.64 -15.85
N VAL A 503 2.20 -25.61 -16.62
CA VAL A 503 3.60 -25.34 -16.99
C VAL A 503 3.91 -23.91 -16.61
N MET A 504 4.76 -23.74 -15.60
CA MET A 504 5.31 -22.44 -15.26
C MET A 504 6.60 -22.23 -16.06
N PRO A 505 6.68 -21.18 -16.89
CA PRO A 505 7.91 -20.87 -17.62
C PRO A 505 8.98 -20.39 -16.63
N ALA A 506 10.23 -20.77 -16.89
CA ALA A 506 11.36 -20.24 -16.15
C ALA A 506 11.48 -18.72 -16.38
N ALA A 507 11.65 -17.94 -15.30
CA ALA A 507 11.82 -16.50 -15.41
C ALA A 507 13.25 -16.09 -15.83
N GLY A 508 14.23 -16.99 -15.73
CA GLY A 508 15.62 -16.86 -16.22
C GLY A 508 16.65 -16.57 -15.11
N ASP A 509 17.92 -16.44 -15.46
CA ASP A 509 19.03 -16.25 -14.49
C ASP A 509 19.02 -14.87 -13.76
N GLU A 510 18.07 -13.99 -14.10
CA GLU A 510 17.98 -12.61 -13.63
C GLU A 510 16.82 -12.36 -12.63
N LEU A 511 16.32 -13.38 -11.93
CA LEU A 511 15.27 -13.15 -10.92
C LEU A 511 15.79 -12.27 -9.77
N VAL A 512 15.05 -11.19 -9.51
CA VAL A 512 15.39 -10.25 -8.43
C VAL A 512 15.30 -10.93 -7.05
N SER A 513 14.33 -11.81 -6.83
CA SER A 513 14.21 -12.60 -5.60
C SER A 513 15.35 -13.60 -5.38
N ALA A 514 15.97 -14.09 -6.46
CA ALA A 514 17.14 -14.95 -6.40
C ALA A 514 18.44 -14.20 -6.07
N GLN A 515 18.45 -12.87 -6.12
CA GLN A 515 19.66 -12.07 -5.90
C GLN A 515 20.21 -12.22 -4.48
N ALA A 516 19.34 -12.32 -3.47
CA ALA A 516 19.74 -12.44 -2.07
C ALA A 516 20.52 -13.75 -1.82
N LEU A 517 19.98 -14.87 -2.30
CA LEU A 517 20.67 -16.17 -2.26
C LEU A 517 21.95 -16.17 -3.11
N SER A 518 21.90 -15.58 -4.30
CA SER A 518 23.08 -15.46 -5.16
C SER A 518 24.20 -14.63 -4.53
N ALA A 519 23.85 -13.60 -3.76
CA ALA A 519 24.81 -12.79 -3.02
C ALA A 519 25.54 -13.63 -1.97
N VAL A 520 24.84 -14.48 -1.23
CA VAL A 520 25.47 -15.43 -0.28
C VAL A 520 26.46 -16.34 -1.00
N HIS A 521 26.08 -16.93 -2.14
CA HIS A 521 26.99 -17.78 -2.90
C HIS A 521 28.23 -17.03 -3.42
N ARG A 522 28.07 -15.79 -3.91
CA ARG A 522 29.19 -14.95 -4.36
C ARG A 522 30.10 -14.55 -3.21
N LEU A 523 29.55 -14.15 -2.06
CA LEU A 523 30.31 -13.78 -0.88
C LEU A 523 31.03 -14.99 -0.28
N ALA A 524 30.39 -16.15 -0.19
CA ALA A 524 31.02 -17.39 0.22
C ALA A 524 32.16 -17.80 -0.73
N ALA A 525 31.98 -17.63 -2.04
CA ALA A 525 33.04 -17.86 -3.02
C ALA A 525 34.19 -16.84 -2.91
N ALA A 526 33.90 -15.58 -2.59
CA ALA A 526 34.91 -14.56 -2.34
C ALA A 526 35.71 -14.87 -1.06
N ALA A 527 35.03 -15.23 0.03
CA ALA A 527 35.65 -15.66 1.27
C ALA A 527 36.55 -16.90 1.10
N ARG A 528 36.11 -17.91 0.32
CA ARG A 528 36.96 -19.07 0.00
C ARG A 528 38.27 -18.72 -0.74
N ARG A 529 38.31 -17.58 -1.44
CA ARG A 529 39.51 -17.09 -2.14
C ARG A 529 40.41 -16.21 -1.26
N ASP A 530 39.93 -15.77 -0.10
CA ASP A 530 40.63 -14.93 0.85
C ASP A 530 40.81 -15.68 2.19
N PRO A 531 42.00 -16.24 2.47
CA PRO A 531 42.25 -17.00 3.69
C PRO A 531 42.01 -16.21 4.98
N VAL A 532 42.19 -14.90 4.97
CA VAL A 532 41.95 -14.04 6.13
C VAL A 532 40.44 -13.93 6.37
N ALA A 533 39.67 -13.66 5.32
CA ALA A 533 38.20 -13.62 5.41
C ALA A 533 37.63 -14.97 5.85
N ALA A 534 38.09 -16.09 5.26
CA ALA A 534 37.63 -17.42 5.63
C ALA A 534 37.91 -17.75 7.10
N ARG A 535 39.08 -17.38 7.62
CA ARG A 535 39.42 -17.56 9.04
C ARG A 535 38.51 -16.75 9.95
N LEU A 536 38.33 -15.46 9.67
CA LEU A 536 37.50 -14.57 10.49
C LEU A 536 36.02 -14.98 10.48
N LEU A 537 35.51 -15.44 9.33
CA LEU A 537 34.12 -15.92 9.21
C LEU A 537 33.90 -17.26 9.91
N ALA A 538 34.96 -18.03 10.19
CA ALA A 538 34.87 -19.30 10.92
C ALA A 538 34.92 -19.11 12.45
N GLU A 539 35.15 -17.89 12.95
CA GLU A 539 35.16 -17.60 14.39
C GLU A 539 33.73 -17.65 14.97
N PRO A 540 33.55 -18.08 16.23
CA PRO A 540 32.23 -18.16 16.87
C PRO A 540 31.50 -16.82 16.95
N THR A 541 32.27 -15.74 17.11
CA THR A 541 31.78 -14.35 17.13
C THR A 541 32.44 -13.61 15.98
N ILE A 542 31.64 -13.24 14.98
CA ILE A 542 32.14 -12.58 13.79
C ILE A 542 32.19 -11.07 14.03
N ASP A 543 33.40 -10.51 14.06
CA ASP A 543 33.63 -9.07 14.18
C ASP A 543 33.67 -8.40 12.79
N ALA A 544 32.67 -7.57 12.52
CA ALA A 544 32.54 -6.85 11.26
C ALA A 544 33.64 -5.80 11.05
N ASP A 545 34.13 -5.16 12.12
CA ASP A 545 35.20 -4.17 12.05
C ASP A 545 36.54 -4.86 11.75
N ALA A 546 36.78 -6.03 12.35
CA ALA A 546 37.93 -6.86 12.02
C ALA A 546 37.91 -7.34 10.56
N LEU A 547 36.74 -7.76 10.03
CA LEU A 547 36.57 -8.10 8.62
C LEU A 547 36.88 -6.91 7.70
N ALA A 548 36.40 -5.72 8.05
CA ALA A 548 36.66 -4.51 7.27
C ALA A 548 38.15 -4.13 7.26
N ALA A 549 38.83 -4.24 8.40
CA ALA A 549 40.24 -3.89 8.54
C ALA A 549 41.20 -4.92 7.90
N GLN A 550 40.91 -6.21 8.06
CA GLN A 550 41.85 -7.29 7.71
C GLN A 550 41.52 -7.98 6.37
N ALA A 551 40.27 -7.90 5.90
CA ALA A 551 39.83 -8.48 4.63
C ALA A 551 39.12 -7.44 3.74
N PRO A 552 39.81 -6.36 3.32
CA PRO A 552 39.18 -5.24 2.61
C PRO A 552 38.57 -5.64 1.27
N GLY A 553 39.10 -6.68 0.60
CA GLY A 553 38.53 -7.22 -0.64
C GLY A 553 37.16 -7.87 -0.43
N PHE A 554 37.01 -8.65 0.65
CA PHE A 554 35.73 -9.22 1.06
C PHE A 554 34.76 -8.12 1.53
N SER A 555 35.23 -7.18 2.36
CA SER A 555 34.42 -6.05 2.82
C SER A 555 33.86 -5.22 1.66
N ALA A 556 34.69 -4.90 0.65
CA ALA A 556 34.23 -4.21 -0.56
C ALA A 556 33.22 -5.04 -1.38
N ALA A 557 33.33 -6.36 -1.39
CA ALA A 557 32.32 -7.23 -2.00
C ALA A 557 31.00 -7.21 -1.20
N LEU A 558 31.08 -7.29 0.13
CA LEU A 558 29.91 -7.20 1.01
C LEU A 558 29.18 -5.86 0.83
N THR A 559 29.88 -4.73 0.80
CA THR A 559 29.27 -3.41 0.55
C THR A 559 28.55 -3.34 -0.79
N ARG A 560 29.13 -3.94 -1.86
CA ARG A 560 28.46 -4.00 -3.18
C ARG A 560 27.19 -4.83 -3.15
N GLU A 561 27.21 -5.98 -2.48
CA GLU A 561 26.00 -6.82 -2.35
C GLU A 561 24.95 -6.12 -1.48
N LEU A 562 25.33 -5.50 -0.36
CA LEU A 562 24.41 -4.72 0.49
C LEU A 562 23.80 -3.52 -0.24
N ALA A 563 24.49 -2.87 -1.17
CA ALA A 563 23.87 -1.84 -2.00
C ALA A 563 22.71 -2.39 -2.87
N LEU A 564 22.83 -3.65 -3.32
CA LEU A 564 21.84 -4.33 -4.16
C LEU A 564 20.69 -4.92 -3.34
N ILE A 565 20.99 -5.64 -2.25
CA ILE A 565 20.01 -6.42 -1.48
C ILE A 565 19.81 -5.94 -0.04
N GLY A 566 20.47 -4.87 0.38
CA GLY A 566 20.44 -4.37 1.76
C GLY A 566 19.05 -3.97 2.25
N HIS A 567 18.15 -3.57 1.34
CA HIS A 567 16.75 -3.27 1.67
C HIS A 567 15.91 -4.51 2.00
N ARG A 568 16.46 -5.72 1.83
CA ARG A 568 15.81 -6.99 2.15
C ARG A 568 16.15 -7.44 3.57
N GLY A 569 15.36 -8.36 4.10
CA GLY A 569 15.57 -9.01 5.41
C GLY A 569 14.33 -9.83 5.76
N PRO A 570 14.42 -10.79 6.69
CA PRO A 570 13.26 -11.57 7.12
C PRO A 570 12.14 -10.65 7.65
N GLY A 571 10.90 -10.85 7.23
CA GLY A 571 9.79 -9.97 7.60
C GLY A 571 9.82 -8.63 6.85
N GLU A 572 10.21 -8.63 5.57
CA GLU A 572 10.62 -7.42 4.84
C GLU A 572 9.56 -6.32 4.73
N VAL A 573 8.28 -6.65 4.92
CA VAL A 573 7.17 -5.67 4.88
C VAL A 573 6.61 -5.30 6.24
N GLU A 574 7.07 -5.92 7.33
CA GLU A 574 6.77 -5.48 8.69
C GLU A 574 7.75 -4.36 9.05
N MET A 575 7.24 -3.16 9.35
CA MET A 575 8.02 -1.96 9.60
C MET A 575 9.02 -2.12 10.75
N ARG A 576 8.77 -3.00 11.72
CA ARG A 576 9.67 -3.25 12.85
C ARG A 576 10.83 -4.21 12.55
N CYS A 577 10.75 -5.04 11.52
CA CYS A 577 11.78 -6.04 11.24
C CYS A 577 13.08 -5.39 10.73
N ALA A 578 14.22 -5.99 11.07
CA ALA A 578 15.53 -5.54 10.61
C ALA A 578 15.78 -5.95 9.14
N THR A 579 16.51 -5.10 8.41
CA THR A 579 17.06 -5.46 7.09
C THR A 579 18.54 -5.83 7.16
N TYR A 580 19.08 -6.36 6.07
CA TYR A 580 20.52 -6.56 5.90
C TYR A 580 21.32 -5.26 5.91
N ALA A 581 20.71 -4.13 5.52
CA ALA A 581 21.33 -2.82 5.67
C ALA A 581 21.31 -2.32 7.12
N ASP A 582 20.26 -2.65 7.89
CA ASP A 582 20.15 -2.29 9.31
C ASP A 582 21.10 -3.12 10.19
N ASP A 583 21.17 -4.44 9.96
CA ASP A 583 22.13 -5.36 10.59
C ASP A 583 22.84 -6.21 9.52
N PRO A 584 24.00 -5.75 9.00
CA PRO A 584 24.83 -6.54 8.09
C PRO A 584 25.30 -7.88 8.68
N GLY A 585 25.32 -8.00 10.00
CA GLY A 585 25.68 -9.21 10.73
C GLY A 585 24.79 -10.40 10.36
N LEU A 586 23.50 -10.17 10.08
CA LEU A 586 22.56 -11.21 9.61
C LEU A 586 23.11 -11.91 8.35
N LEU A 587 23.47 -11.11 7.34
CA LEU A 587 23.97 -11.63 6.07
C LEU A 587 25.35 -12.29 6.26
N ILE A 588 26.22 -11.70 7.07
CA ILE A 588 27.56 -12.25 7.36
C ILE A 588 27.45 -13.64 8.01
N ARG A 589 26.55 -13.82 8.99
CA ARG A 589 26.31 -15.11 9.65
C ARG A 589 25.79 -16.16 8.67
N MET A 590 24.91 -15.77 7.74
CA MET A 590 24.42 -16.66 6.67
C MET A 590 25.55 -17.05 5.70
N VAL A 591 26.44 -16.12 5.35
CA VAL A 591 27.63 -16.40 4.52
C VAL A 591 28.57 -17.38 5.21
N SER A 592 28.83 -17.18 6.51
CA SER A 592 29.66 -18.10 7.31
C SER A 592 29.10 -19.52 7.28
N LYS A 593 27.80 -19.69 7.53
CA LYS A 593 27.12 -20.99 7.47
C LYS A 593 27.21 -21.63 6.08
N ALA A 594 26.99 -20.84 5.04
CA ALA A 594 27.09 -21.30 3.65
C ALA A 594 28.51 -21.75 3.23
N LEU A 595 29.57 -21.34 3.94
CA LEU A 595 30.93 -21.84 3.67
C LEU A 595 31.09 -23.33 3.96
N THR A 596 30.34 -23.83 4.95
CA THR A 596 30.37 -25.23 5.38
C THR A 596 29.34 -26.12 4.68
N ALA A 597 28.45 -25.52 3.89
CA ALA A 597 27.38 -26.24 3.20
C ALA A 597 27.89 -26.93 1.92
N THR A 598 27.30 -28.09 1.62
CA THR A 598 27.60 -28.84 0.39
C THR A 598 26.93 -28.16 -0.81
N PRO A 599 27.67 -27.90 -1.91
CA PRO A 599 27.08 -27.38 -3.14
C PRO A 599 26.00 -28.32 -3.69
N ARG A 600 24.94 -27.74 -4.28
CA ARG A 600 23.86 -28.48 -4.94
C ARG A 600 23.96 -28.38 -6.45
N ASP A 601 23.55 -29.44 -7.13
CA ASP A 601 23.31 -29.42 -8.57
C ASP A 601 22.04 -28.63 -8.87
N LEU A 602 22.11 -27.76 -9.88
CA LEU A 602 20.96 -27.00 -10.34
C LEU A 602 20.00 -27.91 -11.12
N PRO A 603 18.69 -27.84 -10.88
CA PRO A 603 17.73 -28.69 -11.55
C PRO A 603 17.56 -28.30 -13.02
N VAL A 604 17.30 -29.29 -13.87
CA VAL A 604 16.97 -29.07 -15.28
C VAL A 604 15.51 -28.60 -15.38
N LEU A 605 15.32 -27.35 -15.81
CA LEU A 605 14.00 -26.77 -15.99
C LEU A 605 13.20 -27.51 -17.10
N PRO A 606 11.88 -27.73 -16.92
CA PRO A 606 11.06 -28.45 -17.88
C PRO A 606 10.97 -27.71 -19.22
N GLN A 607 11.11 -28.45 -20.33
CA GLN A 607 11.04 -27.89 -21.68
C GLN A 607 9.61 -27.44 -22.05
N VAL A 608 9.51 -26.22 -22.58
CA VAL A 608 8.24 -25.65 -23.07
C VAL A 608 8.00 -26.09 -24.53
N PRO A 609 6.82 -26.63 -24.88
CA PRO A 609 6.47 -26.97 -26.26
C PRO A 609 6.54 -25.77 -27.20
N LEU A 610 6.94 -25.99 -28.47
CA LEU A 610 7.07 -24.92 -29.47
C LEU A 610 5.78 -24.09 -29.65
N ARG A 611 4.61 -24.74 -29.63
CA ARG A 611 3.30 -24.08 -29.76
C ARG A 611 2.98 -23.07 -28.64
N ALA A 612 3.60 -23.24 -27.47
CA ALA A 612 3.38 -22.39 -26.29
C ALA A 612 4.50 -21.36 -26.10
N ARG A 613 5.54 -21.35 -26.94
CA ARG A 613 6.77 -20.58 -26.70
C ARG A 613 6.54 -19.07 -26.64
N ALA A 614 5.70 -18.51 -27.52
CA ALA A 614 5.41 -17.07 -27.50
C ALA A 614 4.68 -16.65 -26.23
N VAL A 615 3.69 -17.45 -25.79
CA VAL A 615 2.95 -17.21 -24.54
C VAL A 615 3.85 -17.40 -23.33
N ALA A 616 4.74 -18.40 -23.35
CA ALA A 616 5.72 -18.62 -22.30
C ALA A 616 6.71 -17.45 -22.16
N VAL A 617 7.15 -16.85 -23.27
CA VAL A 617 8.00 -15.64 -23.26
C VAL A 617 7.24 -14.46 -22.64
N ALA A 618 5.99 -14.25 -23.03
CA ALA A 618 5.16 -13.19 -22.46
C ALA A 618 4.89 -13.41 -20.95
N ALA A 619 4.58 -14.64 -20.56
CA ALA A 619 4.36 -15.03 -19.16
C ALA A 619 5.63 -14.87 -18.32
N ALA A 620 6.79 -15.31 -18.82
CA ALA A 620 8.08 -15.10 -18.17
C ALA A 620 8.41 -13.60 -18.02
N SER A 621 8.06 -12.79 -19.02
CA SER A 621 8.18 -11.33 -18.92
C SER A 621 7.32 -10.77 -17.79
N GLN A 622 6.08 -11.22 -17.63
CA GLN A 622 5.23 -10.75 -16.52
C GLN A 622 5.74 -11.19 -15.15
N ILE A 623 6.32 -12.38 -15.04
CA ILE A 623 6.98 -12.82 -13.80
C ILE A 623 8.16 -11.90 -13.48
N ARG A 624 9.04 -11.58 -14.45
CA ARG A 624 10.16 -10.65 -14.20
C ARG A 624 9.68 -9.25 -13.78
N GLU A 625 8.67 -8.71 -14.46
CA GLU A 625 8.09 -7.41 -14.11
C GLU A 625 7.47 -7.42 -12.70
N ARG A 626 6.83 -8.52 -12.29
CA ARG A 626 6.33 -8.74 -10.93
C ARG A 626 7.47 -8.66 -9.91
N GLU A 627 8.57 -9.39 -10.14
CA GLU A 627 9.71 -9.42 -9.22
C GLU A 627 10.34 -8.03 -9.05
N VAL A 628 10.52 -7.27 -10.15
CA VAL A 628 11.03 -5.90 -10.08
C VAL A 628 10.10 -4.97 -9.30
N ARG A 629 8.79 -5.05 -9.50
CA ARG A 629 7.82 -4.24 -8.74
C ARG A 629 7.83 -4.58 -7.26
N ARG A 630 7.83 -5.88 -6.94
CA ARG A 630 7.86 -6.35 -5.55
C ARG A 630 9.13 -5.88 -4.85
N ASP A 631 10.27 -5.94 -5.53
CA ASP A 631 11.54 -5.42 -5.04
C ASP A 631 11.51 -3.91 -4.76
N ARG A 632 11.03 -3.12 -5.71
CA ARG A 632 10.95 -1.66 -5.53
C ARG A 632 9.95 -1.26 -4.46
N MET A 633 8.87 -2.01 -4.29
CA MET A 633 7.94 -1.79 -3.18
C MET A 633 8.63 -2.05 -1.83
N VAL A 634 9.40 -3.14 -1.68
CA VAL A 634 10.14 -3.42 -0.45
C VAL A 634 11.23 -2.37 -0.22
N ARG A 635 11.92 -1.91 -1.27
CA ARG A 635 12.87 -0.80 -1.15
C ARG A 635 12.19 0.49 -0.69
N ALA A 636 10.98 0.79 -1.16
CA ALA A 636 10.21 1.93 -0.68
C ALA A 636 9.81 1.78 0.80
N ILE A 637 9.47 0.57 1.25
CA ILE A 637 9.25 0.25 2.68
C ILE A 637 10.51 0.53 3.50
N TRP A 638 11.67 0.06 3.02
CA TRP A 638 12.96 0.29 3.70
C TRP A 638 13.29 1.78 3.81
N VAL A 639 13.13 2.56 2.74
CA VAL A 639 13.32 4.03 2.79
C VAL A 639 12.36 4.68 3.78
N LEU A 640 11.07 4.30 3.74
CA LEU A 640 10.06 4.81 4.67
C LEU A 640 10.41 4.47 6.12
N ARG A 641 10.85 3.25 6.40
CA ARG A 641 11.31 2.81 7.73
C ARG A 641 12.45 3.70 8.24
N GLY A 642 13.43 4.02 7.40
CA GLY A 642 14.51 4.95 7.74
C GLY A 642 14.02 6.35 8.09
N LEU A 643 13.08 6.88 7.31
CA LEU A 643 12.45 8.19 7.58
C LEU A 643 11.63 8.16 8.89
N LEU A 644 10.88 7.08 9.15
CA LEU A 644 10.13 6.90 10.39
C LEU A 644 11.05 6.83 11.61
N ARG A 645 12.17 6.10 11.55
CA ARG A 645 13.15 6.08 12.65
C ARG A 645 13.78 7.44 12.90
N GLU A 646 14.07 8.22 11.86
CA GLU A 646 14.53 9.60 12.06
C GLU A 646 13.44 10.47 12.72
N GLN A 647 12.18 10.33 12.34
CA GLN A 647 11.07 11.01 13.01
C GLN A 647 10.96 10.57 14.48
N GLY A 648 11.04 9.26 14.74
CA GLY A 648 11.04 8.70 16.10
C GLY A 648 12.20 9.24 16.94
N ARG A 649 13.40 9.35 16.37
CA ARG A 649 14.58 9.96 17.03
C ARG A 649 14.30 11.40 17.46
N ARG A 650 13.73 12.23 16.57
CA ARG A 650 13.36 13.62 16.89
C ARG A 650 12.29 13.71 17.98
N MET A 651 11.32 12.81 17.95
CA MET A 651 10.26 12.77 18.96
C MET A 651 10.78 12.30 20.32
N VAL A 652 11.76 11.39 20.37
CA VAL A 652 12.48 11.04 21.60
C VAL A 652 13.29 12.23 22.11
N ASP A 653 14.02 12.93 21.25
CA ASP A 653 14.77 14.14 21.63
C ASP A 653 13.85 15.23 22.19
N ALA A 654 12.61 15.33 21.66
CA ALA A 654 11.57 16.24 22.13
C ALA A 654 10.85 15.77 23.41
N GLY A 655 11.10 14.53 23.88
CA GLY A 655 10.45 13.94 25.04
C GLY A 655 9.01 13.45 24.80
N GLU A 656 8.58 13.32 23.53
CA GLU A 656 7.25 12.86 23.14
C GLU A 656 7.13 11.33 23.13
N LEU A 657 8.23 10.63 22.86
CA LEU A 657 8.33 9.16 22.83
C LEU A 657 9.46 8.66 23.73
N GLY A 658 9.36 7.39 24.19
CA GLY A 658 10.35 6.78 25.08
C GLY A 658 11.50 6.07 24.34
N ALA A 659 11.23 5.52 23.16
CA ALA A 659 12.20 4.85 22.31
C ALA A 659 11.97 5.19 20.84
N ILE A 660 13.03 5.13 20.02
CA ILE A 660 12.97 5.47 18.59
C ILE A 660 11.91 4.63 17.86
N ASP A 661 11.89 3.32 18.14
CA ASP A 661 10.99 2.37 17.50
C ASP A 661 9.53 2.46 18.03
N ASP A 662 9.24 3.33 19.01
CA ASP A 662 7.86 3.63 19.42
C ASP A 662 7.05 4.24 18.27
N VAL A 663 7.72 4.90 17.31
CA VAL A 663 7.11 5.47 16.11
C VAL A 663 6.36 4.43 15.27
N PHE A 664 6.75 3.14 15.32
CA PHE A 664 6.08 2.09 14.56
C PHE A 664 4.71 1.70 15.14
N TYR A 665 4.41 2.12 16.37
CA TYR A 665 3.09 1.98 17.00
C TYR A 665 2.12 3.12 16.65
N LEU A 666 2.54 4.05 15.79
CA LEU A 666 1.70 5.09 15.23
C LEU A 666 1.33 4.74 13.78
N LEU A 667 0.12 5.11 13.36
CA LEU A 667 -0.23 5.16 11.95
C LEU A 667 0.58 6.26 11.28
N VAL A 668 0.94 6.08 10.01
CA VAL A 668 1.72 7.10 9.28
C VAL A 668 0.97 8.43 9.21
N ASP A 669 -0.36 8.40 9.06
CA ASP A 669 -1.22 9.59 9.03
C ASP A 669 -1.23 10.36 10.37
N GLU A 670 -1.07 9.68 11.50
CA GLU A 670 -0.97 10.30 12.82
C GLU A 670 0.33 11.12 12.97
N LEU A 671 1.34 10.92 12.11
CA LEU A 671 2.57 11.74 12.14
C LEU A 671 2.41 13.09 11.44
N ASP A 672 1.43 13.23 10.54
CA ASP A 672 1.11 14.53 9.92
C ASP A 672 0.32 15.43 10.88
N ALA A 673 -0.53 14.83 11.70
CA ALA A 673 -1.34 15.49 12.73
C ALA A 673 -1.31 14.70 14.04
N SER A 674 -0.27 14.93 14.84
CA SER A 674 0.02 14.15 16.05
C SER A 674 -1.06 14.27 17.13
N PRO A 675 -1.65 13.13 17.56
CA PRO A 675 -2.55 13.11 18.71
C PRO A 675 -1.86 13.65 19.97
N PRO A 676 -2.61 14.23 20.92
CA PRO A 676 -2.02 14.82 22.13
C PRO A 676 -1.42 13.80 23.12
N ASP A 677 -1.93 12.55 23.17
CA ASP A 677 -1.45 11.49 24.07
C ASP A 677 -0.73 10.36 23.31
N LEU A 678 0.44 10.67 22.74
CA LEU A 678 1.24 9.69 21.98
C LEU A 678 1.72 8.53 22.87
N ALA A 679 2.20 8.82 24.07
CA ALA A 679 2.74 7.80 24.98
C ALA A 679 1.66 6.79 25.41
N GLY A 680 0.45 7.25 25.71
CA GLY A 680 -0.69 6.39 26.01
C GLY A 680 -1.11 5.52 24.83
N ILE A 681 -1.15 6.07 23.62
CA ILE A 681 -1.45 5.32 22.38
C ILE A 681 -0.42 4.21 22.15
N VAL A 682 0.88 4.54 22.22
CA VAL A 682 1.97 3.57 22.04
C VAL A 682 1.88 2.45 23.08
N THR A 683 1.67 2.80 24.34
CA THR A 683 1.57 1.82 25.43
C THR A 683 0.41 0.85 25.21
N ARG A 684 -0.77 1.37 24.86
CA ARG A 684 -1.97 0.57 24.57
C ARG A 684 -1.76 -0.37 23.39
N ARG A 685 -1.28 0.14 22.26
CA ARG A 685 -1.08 -0.64 21.02
C ARG A 685 0.02 -1.69 21.17
N ARG A 686 1.06 -1.42 21.97
CA ARG A 686 2.08 -2.41 22.31
C ARG A 686 1.49 -3.55 23.14
N ALA A 687 0.70 -3.24 24.16
CA ALA A 687 0.05 -4.26 24.99
C ALA A 687 -0.91 -5.13 24.17
N GLU A 688 -1.70 -4.51 23.30
CA GLU A 688 -2.59 -5.22 22.37
C GLU A 688 -1.81 -6.15 21.43
N GLN A 689 -0.72 -5.67 20.81
CA GLN A 689 0.07 -6.50 19.92
C GLN A 689 0.68 -7.71 20.62
N VAL A 690 1.17 -7.55 21.86
CA VAL A 690 1.69 -8.66 22.67
C VAL A 690 0.58 -9.68 22.95
N ALA A 691 -0.61 -9.23 23.37
CA ALA A 691 -1.73 -10.12 23.60
C ALA A 691 -2.14 -10.89 22.32
N LEU A 692 -2.18 -10.21 21.16
CA LEU A 692 -2.53 -10.82 19.87
C LEU A 692 -1.46 -11.79 19.32
N GLN A 693 -0.21 -11.66 19.79
CA GLN A 693 0.89 -12.58 19.43
C GLN A 693 0.69 -13.96 20.06
N GLU A 694 0.11 -14.01 21.25
CA GLU A 694 -0.14 -15.26 22.00
C GLU A 694 -1.34 -16.04 21.47
N LEU A 695 -2.20 -15.40 20.68
CA LEU A 695 -3.39 -16.04 20.11
C LEU A 695 -3.06 -16.89 18.88
N VAL A 696 -3.64 -18.10 18.86
CA VAL A 696 -3.74 -18.92 17.65
C VAL A 696 -4.99 -18.49 16.90
N THR A 697 -4.82 -17.72 15.83
CA THR A 697 -5.94 -17.27 15.00
C THR A 697 -6.40 -18.37 14.03
N PRO A 698 -7.70 -18.48 13.74
CA PRO A 698 -8.21 -19.51 12.84
C PRO A 698 -7.71 -19.29 11.41
N GLU A 699 -7.44 -20.38 10.67
CA GLU A 699 -7.00 -20.27 9.26
C GLU A 699 -8.11 -19.70 8.38
N ALA A 700 -9.35 -20.12 8.60
CA ALA A 700 -10.55 -19.61 7.97
C ALA A 700 -11.67 -19.45 9.00
N PHE A 701 -12.60 -18.52 8.76
CA PHE A 701 -13.82 -18.40 9.55
C PHE A 701 -14.95 -17.80 8.72
N SER A 702 -16.18 -17.95 9.21
CA SER A 702 -17.37 -17.32 8.64
C SER A 702 -18.16 -16.60 9.72
N GLY A 703 -18.41 -15.31 9.50
CA GLY A 703 -19.17 -14.45 10.40
C GLY A 703 -18.32 -13.97 11.57
N HIS A 704 -18.11 -14.85 12.56
CA HIS A 704 -17.32 -14.50 13.74
C HIS A 704 -15.99 -15.25 13.77
N TRP A 705 -14.98 -14.60 14.33
CA TRP A 705 -13.69 -15.24 14.61
C TRP A 705 -13.48 -15.35 16.12
N LEU A 706 -12.90 -16.48 16.52
CA LEU A 706 -12.42 -16.78 17.86
C LEU A 706 -11.03 -17.40 17.73
N PRO A 707 -10.14 -17.20 18.72
CA PRO A 707 -8.92 -17.99 18.81
C PRO A 707 -9.24 -19.48 18.75
N SER A 708 -8.51 -20.21 17.92
CA SER A 708 -8.63 -21.66 17.87
C SER A 708 -8.10 -22.28 19.17
N ASN A 709 -8.61 -23.46 19.52
CA ASN A 709 -7.92 -24.31 20.50
C ASN A 709 -6.49 -24.50 20.00
N GLY A 710 -5.51 -24.43 20.92
CA GLY A 710 -4.07 -24.40 20.59
C GLY A 710 -3.63 -25.46 19.58
N PRO A 711 -2.41 -25.36 19.03
CA PRO A 711 -1.96 -26.27 17.98
C PRO A 711 -2.22 -27.73 18.40
N GLY A 712 -2.80 -28.51 17.50
CA GLY A 712 -3.06 -29.93 17.77
C GLY A 712 -1.79 -30.65 18.21
N ASP A 713 -1.93 -31.86 18.75
CA ASP A 713 -0.79 -32.60 19.29
C ASP A 713 0.42 -32.63 18.32
N ALA A 714 1.62 -32.49 18.91
CA ALA A 714 2.87 -32.56 18.18
C ALA A 714 2.97 -33.87 17.40
N PHE A 715 3.54 -33.81 16.19
CA PHE A 715 3.65 -34.99 15.35
C PHE A 715 4.53 -36.07 16.00
N ARG A 716 4.09 -37.32 15.95
CA ARG A 716 4.79 -38.48 16.50
C ARG A 716 5.56 -39.24 15.43
N GLY A 717 6.53 -40.04 15.86
CA GLY A 717 7.30 -40.90 14.95
C GLY A 717 6.41 -41.79 14.10
N GLY A 718 6.63 -41.77 12.78
CA GLY A 718 5.85 -42.50 11.77
C GLY A 718 4.67 -41.72 11.19
N GLU A 719 4.31 -40.56 11.76
CA GLU A 719 3.29 -39.70 11.17
C GLU A 719 3.82 -38.94 9.95
N VAL A 720 2.93 -38.71 8.99
CA VAL A 720 3.23 -38.00 7.74
C VAL A 720 2.35 -36.75 7.68
N LEU A 721 3.00 -35.60 7.49
CA LEU A 721 2.36 -34.36 7.12
C LEU A 721 2.39 -34.21 5.59
N HIS A 722 1.24 -33.90 5.01
CA HIS A 722 1.11 -33.69 3.57
C HIS A 722 1.05 -32.19 3.26
N GLY A 723 1.85 -31.77 2.29
CA GLY A 723 1.78 -30.46 1.66
C GLY A 723 1.83 -30.59 0.14
N ILE A 724 2.26 -29.52 -0.52
CA ILE A 724 2.44 -29.47 -1.97
C ILE A 724 3.94 -29.55 -2.26
N GLY A 725 4.36 -30.63 -2.92
CA GLY A 725 5.71 -30.78 -3.45
C GLY A 725 5.99 -29.76 -4.54
N VAL A 726 7.04 -28.95 -4.36
CA VAL A 726 7.33 -27.80 -5.21
C VAL A 726 8.67 -27.92 -5.92
N SER A 727 9.68 -28.45 -5.24
CA SER A 727 11.03 -28.65 -5.74
C SER A 727 11.50 -30.01 -5.29
N GLY A 728 11.80 -30.89 -6.25
CA GLY A 728 12.06 -32.31 -6.01
C GLY A 728 13.35 -32.58 -5.24
N GLY A 729 13.43 -33.80 -4.69
CA GLY A 729 14.55 -34.27 -3.88
C GLY A 729 14.05 -34.81 -2.55
N ARG A 730 14.76 -35.81 -2.01
CA ARG A 730 14.44 -36.45 -0.73
C ARG A 730 15.61 -36.31 0.22
N VAL A 731 15.36 -35.72 1.38
CA VAL A 731 16.43 -35.41 2.34
C VAL A 731 15.95 -35.63 3.78
N ARG A 732 16.89 -35.99 4.66
CA ARG A 732 16.67 -36.11 6.09
C ARG A 732 17.45 -35.02 6.82
N GLY A 733 16.85 -34.45 7.85
CA GLY A 733 17.48 -33.42 8.66
C GLY A 733 16.70 -33.12 9.92
N LEU A 734 17.35 -32.43 10.86
CA LEU A 734 16.69 -31.94 12.06
C LEU A 734 15.83 -30.73 11.70
N VAL A 735 14.61 -30.69 12.23
CA VAL A 735 13.72 -29.55 12.11
C VAL A 735 14.32 -28.36 12.83
N ARG A 736 14.29 -27.20 12.18
CA ARG A 736 14.41 -25.90 12.82
C ARG A 736 13.18 -25.08 12.49
N VAL A 737 12.35 -24.81 13.48
CA VAL A 737 11.27 -23.83 13.33
C VAL A 737 11.86 -22.43 13.46
N VAL A 738 11.66 -21.59 12.43
CA VAL A 738 12.21 -20.22 12.37
C VAL A 738 11.12 -19.16 12.21
N HIS A 739 11.38 -18.00 12.81
CA HIS A 739 10.68 -16.74 12.62
C HIS A 739 11.64 -15.69 12.06
N ALA A 740 11.16 -14.47 11.82
CA ALA A 740 11.99 -13.42 11.24
C ALA A 740 13.19 -13.08 12.14
N GLU A 741 12.97 -13.12 13.46
CA GLU A 741 13.94 -12.83 14.50
C GLU A 741 14.88 -14.01 14.80
N THR A 742 14.50 -15.24 14.44
CA THR A 742 15.24 -16.47 14.79
C THR A 742 15.80 -17.23 13.60
N ILE A 743 15.78 -16.63 12.39
CA ILE A 743 16.34 -17.25 11.19
C ILE A 743 17.83 -17.62 11.35
N ASP A 744 18.53 -16.87 12.19
CA ASP A 744 19.94 -17.09 12.53
C ASP A 744 20.18 -18.31 13.41
N ASP A 745 19.14 -18.98 13.91
CA ASP A 745 19.31 -20.22 14.67
C ASP A 745 19.48 -21.43 13.74
N LEU A 746 19.06 -21.32 12.47
CA LEU A 746 19.18 -22.39 11.48
C LEU A 746 20.63 -22.78 11.23
N GLN A 747 20.95 -24.05 11.40
CA GLN A 747 22.28 -24.60 11.15
C GLN A 747 22.39 -25.26 9.77
N PRO A 748 23.60 -25.34 9.18
CA PRO A 748 23.83 -26.07 7.93
C PRO A 748 23.32 -27.52 8.02
N GLY A 749 22.52 -27.94 7.03
CA GLY A 749 21.96 -29.29 6.97
C GLY A 749 20.67 -29.51 7.77
N GLU A 750 20.19 -28.52 8.54
CA GLU A 750 18.86 -28.56 9.15
C GLU A 750 17.75 -28.28 8.11
N ILE A 751 16.53 -28.72 8.41
CA ILE A 751 15.33 -28.44 7.61
C ILE A 751 14.66 -27.19 8.16
N LEU A 752 14.57 -26.16 7.33
CA LEU A 752 13.91 -24.90 7.66
C LEU A 752 12.40 -25.14 7.65
N VAL A 753 11.77 -25.01 8.80
CA VAL A 753 10.31 -25.02 8.95
C VAL A 753 9.84 -23.62 9.35
N ALA A 754 8.90 -23.04 8.62
CA ALA A 754 8.37 -21.71 8.93
C ALA A 754 6.87 -21.66 8.67
N LYS A 755 6.14 -20.78 9.37
CA LYS A 755 4.75 -20.51 9.02
C LYS A 755 4.65 -19.94 7.61
N VAL A 756 5.53 -18.99 7.31
CA VAL A 756 5.63 -18.33 6.01
C VAL A 756 7.04 -17.77 5.81
N THR A 757 7.41 -17.55 4.55
CA THR A 757 8.74 -17.03 4.18
C THR A 757 8.61 -15.97 3.09
N ASP A 758 9.41 -14.91 3.20
CA ASP A 758 9.61 -13.91 2.14
C ASP A 758 11.01 -14.04 1.50
N VAL A 759 11.37 -13.09 0.62
CA VAL A 759 12.70 -13.07 -0.04
C VAL A 759 13.83 -12.94 0.99
N GLY A 760 13.57 -12.31 2.12
CA GLY A 760 14.50 -12.17 3.24
C GLY A 760 14.96 -13.50 3.83
N TYR A 761 14.19 -14.58 3.74
CA TYR A 761 14.61 -15.90 4.22
C TYR A 761 15.50 -16.64 3.22
N THR A 762 15.47 -16.25 1.94
CA THR A 762 16.09 -17.02 0.86
C THR A 762 17.61 -17.19 0.97
N PRO A 763 18.40 -16.25 1.53
CA PRO A 763 19.81 -16.49 1.85
C PRO A 763 20.07 -17.75 2.68
N ALA A 764 19.16 -18.10 3.60
CA ALA A 764 19.28 -19.30 4.43
C ALA A 764 19.16 -20.60 3.62
N PHE A 765 18.56 -20.55 2.43
CA PHE A 765 18.39 -21.73 1.55
C PHE A 765 19.74 -22.24 1.03
N ALA A 766 20.80 -21.41 1.08
CA ALA A 766 22.16 -21.79 0.73
C ALA A 766 22.69 -22.96 1.57
N TYR A 767 22.19 -23.11 2.80
CA TYR A 767 22.65 -24.13 3.75
C TYR A 767 21.53 -24.95 4.40
N ALA A 768 20.26 -24.57 4.24
CA ALA A 768 19.12 -25.40 4.65
C ALA A 768 19.05 -26.68 3.82
N ALA A 769 18.84 -27.85 4.42
CA ALA A 769 18.70 -29.15 3.73
C ALA A 769 17.42 -29.26 2.90
N ALA A 770 16.30 -28.76 3.44
CA ALA A 770 15.01 -28.58 2.78
C ALA A 770 14.27 -27.39 3.39
N VAL A 771 13.20 -26.97 2.72
CA VAL A 771 12.30 -25.90 3.18
C VAL A 771 10.88 -26.45 3.28
N VAL A 772 10.23 -26.24 4.43
CA VAL A 772 8.82 -26.60 4.67
C VAL A 772 8.08 -25.36 5.17
N THR A 773 7.01 -24.95 4.47
CA THR A 773 6.18 -23.81 4.91
C THR A 773 4.72 -24.21 5.14
N GLU A 774 4.11 -23.69 6.22
CA GLU A 774 2.68 -23.91 6.49
C GLU A 774 1.79 -23.23 5.47
N LEU A 775 2.16 -22.01 5.07
CA LEU A 775 1.45 -21.19 4.12
C LEU A 775 2.27 -21.03 2.83
N GLY A 776 1.56 -20.96 1.72
CA GLY A 776 2.08 -20.53 0.44
C GLY A 776 1.73 -21.44 -0.73
N GLY A 777 1.75 -20.86 -1.93
CA GLY A 777 1.42 -21.55 -3.18
C GLY A 777 2.62 -22.02 -3.98
N PRO A 778 2.40 -22.81 -5.06
CA PRO A 778 3.44 -23.19 -6.03
C PRO A 778 4.13 -22.02 -6.74
N THR A 779 3.58 -20.81 -6.63
CA THR A 779 4.10 -19.57 -7.22
C THR A 779 4.59 -18.56 -6.16
N SER A 780 4.67 -18.99 -4.89
CA SER A 780 5.26 -18.21 -3.79
C SER A 780 6.75 -17.98 -4.00
N HIS A 781 7.33 -17.02 -3.28
CA HIS A 781 8.76 -16.72 -3.40
C HIS A 781 9.64 -17.90 -2.96
N ALA A 782 9.31 -18.57 -1.84
CA ALA A 782 10.02 -19.78 -1.44
C ALA A 782 9.94 -20.86 -2.52
N ALA A 783 8.78 -21.02 -3.17
CA ALA A 783 8.62 -22.02 -4.22
C ALA A 783 9.47 -21.72 -5.46
N ILE A 784 9.48 -20.46 -5.91
CA ILE A 784 10.27 -20.03 -7.06
C ILE A 784 11.76 -20.21 -6.78
N VAL A 785 12.25 -19.67 -5.67
CA VAL A 785 13.68 -19.72 -5.33
C VAL A 785 14.14 -21.16 -5.05
N ALA A 786 13.36 -21.97 -4.33
CA ALA A 786 13.73 -23.35 -4.07
C ALA A 786 13.89 -24.17 -5.37
N ARG A 787 13.02 -23.96 -6.36
CA ARG A 787 13.14 -24.60 -7.69
C ARG A 787 14.35 -24.12 -8.47
N GLU A 788 14.67 -22.84 -8.40
CA GLU A 788 15.81 -22.29 -9.16
C GLU A 788 17.15 -22.79 -8.61
N PHE A 789 17.24 -23.04 -7.31
CA PHE A 789 18.48 -23.45 -6.63
C PHE A 789 18.49 -24.94 -6.22
N GLY A 790 17.49 -25.72 -6.62
CA GLY A 790 17.45 -27.17 -6.37
C GLY A 790 17.30 -27.54 -4.90
N VAL A 791 16.66 -26.70 -4.10
CA VAL A 791 16.40 -26.98 -2.67
C VAL A 791 15.10 -27.78 -2.57
N PRO A 792 15.08 -28.98 -1.96
CA PRO A 792 13.84 -29.71 -1.72
C PRO A 792 12.85 -28.85 -0.93
N CYS A 793 11.62 -28.70 -1.45
CA CYS A 793 10.66 -27.75 -0.89
C CYS A 793 9.23 -28.28 -0.92
N VAL A 794 8.57 -28.16 0.24
CA VAL A 794 7.16 -28.46 0.45
C VAL A 794 6.49 -27.20 1.01
N VAL A 795 5.42 -26.76 0.37
CA VAL A 795 4.62 -25.60 0.84
C VAL A 795 3.20 -26.05 1.19
N ASN A 796 2.42 -25.20 1.86
CA ASN A 796 1.06 -25.54 2.31
C ASN A 796 1.03 -26.80 3.21
N ALA A 797 2.09 -27.02 3.99
CA ALA A 797 2.21 -28.12 4.96
C ALA A 797 1.57 -27.69 6.29
N ARG A 798 0.24 -27.75 6.37
CA ARG A 798 -0.54 -27.13 7.46
C ARG A 798 -0.14 -27.63 8.85
N GLY A 799 0.03 -26.69 9.77
CA GLY A 799 0.46 -26.96 11.15
C GLY A 799 1.91 -27.43 11.30
N ALA A 800 2.75 -27.39 10.24
CA ALA A 800 4.16 -27.76 10.32
C ALA A 800 4.92 -26.99 11.41
N ALA A 801 4.86 -25.66 11.40
CA ALA A 801 5.58 -24.80 12.34
C ALA A 801 5.02 -24.90 13.76
N ALA A 802 3.72 -25.21 13.90
CA ALA A 802 3.09 -25.33 15.21
C ALA A 802 3.21 -26.72 15.84
N ARG A 803 3.36 -27.79 15.04
CA ARG A 803 3.32 -29.20 15.50
C ARG A 803 4.63 -29.95 15.32
N LEU A 804 5.56 -29.48 14.49
CA LEU A 804 6.92 -30.01 14.43
C LEU A 804 7.80 -29.26 15.45
N SER A 805 8.50 -30.01 16.29
CA SER A 805 9.40 -29.42 17.27
C SER A 805 10.81 -29.25 16.68
N THR A 806 11.47 -28.15 17.01
CA THR A 806 12.89 -27.98 16.70
C THR A 806 13.71 -29.13 17.29
N GLY A 807 14.60 -29.72 16.48
CA GLY A 807 15.38 -30.90 16.81
C GLY A 807 14.73 -32.24 16.43
N THR A 808 13.48 -32.27 15.99
CA THR A 808 12.85 -33.50 15.49
C THR A 808 13.48 -33.92 14.17
N LEU A 809 13.86 -35.18 14.03
CA LEU A 809 14.37 -35.72 12.77
C LEU A 809 13.20 -36.01 11.82
N ILE A 810 13.24 -35.42 10.62
CA ILE A 810 12.21 -35.64 9.60
C ILE A 810 12.85 -36.01 8.26
N GLU A 811 12.05 -36.64 7.41
CA GLU A 811 12.35 -36.84 5.99
C GLU A 811 11.37 -36.02 5.15
N VAL A 812 11.89 -35.22 4.22
CA VAL A 812 11.10 -34.38 3.32
C VAL A 812 11.26 -34.92 1.91
N ASP A 813 10.15 -35.21 1.24
CA ASP A 813 10.06 -35.49 -0.19
C ASP A 813 9.43 -34.28 -0.90
N GLY A 814 10.29 -33.45 -1.50
CA GLY A 814 9.86 -32.25 -2.19
C GLY A 814 9.16 -32.50 -3.53
N ALA A 815 9.12 -33.75 -4.02
CA ALA A 815 8.39 -34.13 -5.23
C ALA A 815 6.95 -34.55 -4.92
N THR A 816 6.74 -35.37 -3.87
CA THR A 816 5.38 -35.80 -3.46
C THR A 816 4.70 -34.78 -2.57
N GLY A 817 5.46 -34.00 -1.79
CA GLY A 817 4.92 -33.11 -0.76
C GLY A 817 4.83 -33.74 0.62
N ASP A 818 5.44 -34.91 0.83
CA ASP A 818 5.38 -35.63 2.10
C ASP A 818 6.49 -35.20 3.06
N VAL A 819 6.12 -34.98 4.32
CA VAL A 819 7.02 -34.71 5.44
C VAL A 819 6.80 -35.77 6.51
N THR A 820 7.71 -36.74 6.60
CA THR A 820 7.59 -37.88 7.51
C THR A 820 8.41 -37.65 8.77
N VAL A 821 7.79 -37.75 9.94
CA VAL A 821 8.50 -37.70 11.22
C VAL A 821 9.18 -39.05 11.45
N LEU A 822 10.51 -39.04 11.51
CA LEU A 822 11.28 -40.25 11.80
C LEU A 822 11.28 -40.42 13.32
N GLY A 823 10.80 -41.57 13.81
CA GLY A 823 10.82 -41.87 15.25
C GLY A 823 12.24 -41.77 15.81
N ALA A 824 12.34 -41.30 17.06
CA ALA A 824 13.60 -41.19 17.79
C ALA A 824 14.27 -42.56 17.99
#